data_AF-A0A1C3XL55-F1
#
_entry.id   AF-A0A1C3XL55-F1
#
_cell.length_a   1.000
_cell.length_b   1.000
_cell.length_c   1.000
_cell.angle_alpha   90.00
_cell.angle_beta   90.00
_cell.angle_gamma   90.00
#
_symmetry.space_group_name_H-M   'P 1'
#
loop_
_entity.id
_entity.type
_entity.pdbx_description
1 polymer ?
#
loop_
_entity_poly.entity_id
_entity_poly.type
_entity_poly.pdbx_seq_one_letter_code
_entity_poly.pdbx_strand_id
1 'polypeptide(L)'
;MSNGTKYTYPKALSGLEKCVCVFNGDFIAENLRWETGVANPVFYIGADQAEAAEQLKALETTLPATRTKHEGEAKLLKEREKAFTEYKKVLARTVSERLRQPTRYEAPQFIADVDKLGTLAGGKLSDADLDAAAATCARSEPPAKIKSIEIPVSELSETIRAAVELAPKSTGSIALEGLDVHPQMVPWVKQGHEYHVEHDLRSCLHCGQAITDQRKALLTAAFDDKLSKFVIELNTAAQHAGSCVEALAVAQIAIPAAAQLSAEFQPQFEAAVLTFTAALDDVRPLMVTVLRALRERKDAPTRPVTIPLPPVTEVMARIKLLEESCNALNAILEQHANMVDRFNEHQKKAREAIRRHFVATSADEYTKHVSEITNATAKEAAAKKKVEKLEGDIAALRSKVQQHGPAADKINALVKSYLGHGELTIIAIAEGYELHRHGTLVTGAPSEGEKTAIALCYFLSTLEAEDRRVKDLIVVIDDPVSSLDTKAMNYACGLIRNWLSDARQLIVLTHNQHCMNEFKKPWKNWAKADPAKASLKFIDVSIPASTKTRTSSIVDLPKHLREYESEYHYLFEKVMAFEAAGGGHFDYAFMMPNVLRRVLEIFLAFKVPRNGNISDKLKALCDRYDGLDRDRLNALERLAQVESHSDSLDDLIAQSSLTVEESRDANSALIDLMKVVDETHLTDLRKYCKP
;
A
#
# COMPACT_ATOMS: atom_id res chain seq x y z
N MET A 1 27.45 -12.90 74.63
CA MET A 1 27.93 -14.24 74.26
C MET A 1 29.45 -14.22 74.28
N SER A 2 30.08 -14.99 75.18
CA SER A 2 31.48 -15.42 75.02
C SER A 2 31.66 -16.69 75.87
N ASN A 3 31.05 -17.79 75.44
CA ASN A 3 31.32 -19.12 76.01
C ASN A 3 32.73 -19.65 75.64
N GLY A 4 33.64 -18.78 75.19
CA GLY A 4 35.01 -19.15 74.77
C GLY A 4 35.09 -20.01 73.51
N THR A 5 33.97 -20.28 72.83
CA THR A 5 33.97 -21.15 71.65
C THR A 5 34.64 -20.45 70.47
N LYS A 6 35.76 -21.01 70.01
CA LYS A 6 36.41 -20.61 68.76
C LYS A 6 35.74 -21.36 67.61
N TYR A 7 35.08 -20.60 66.74
CA TYR A 7 34.55 -21.12 65.49
C TYR A 7 35.63 -21.00 64.40
N THR A 8 35.91 -22.09 63.70
CA THR A 8 36.77 -22.11 62.50
C THR A 8 35.90 -22.30 61.27
N TYR A 9 36.37 -21.88 60.10
CA TYR A 9 35.66 -22.11 58.85
C TYR A 9 35.48 -23.63 58.64
N PRO A 10 34.23 -24.13 58.52
CA PRO A 10 34.00 -25.55 58.31
C PRO A 10 34.54 -25.97 56.94
N LYS A 11 35.21 -27.13 56.86
CA LYS A 11 35.75 -27.65 55.59
C LYS A 11 34.67 -27.95 54.53
N ALA A 12 33.42 -28.13 54.96
CA ALA A 12 32.25 -28.27 54.10
C ALA A 12 31.07 -27.55 54.76
N LEU A 13 30.40 -26.70 53.98
CA LEU A 13 29.10 -26.13 54.36
C LEU A 13 28.05 -27.22 54.10
N SER A 14 27.23 -27.53 55.09
CA SER A 14 26.24 -28.62 55.02
C SER A 14 24.84 -28.04 54.78
N GLY A 15 24.52 -27.73 53.53
CA GLY A 15 23.20 -27.30 53.08
C GLY A 15 22.87 -25.81 53.24
N LEU A 16 23.61 -25.07 54.08
CA LEU A 16 23.42 -23.63 54.27
C LEU A 16 23.81 -22.81 53.03
N GLU A 17 24.73 -23.31 52.22
CA GLU A 17 25.18 -22.72 50.96
C GLU A 17 24.04 -22.52 49.94
N LYS A 18 22.93 -23.25 50.07
CA LYS A 18 21.75 -23.09 49.21
C LYS A 18 20.79 -21.99 49.68
N CYS A 19 20.95 -21.52 50.91
CA CYS A 19 20.03 -20.58 51.55
C CYS A 19 20.70 -19.25 51.91
N VAL A 20 22.04 -19.16 51.89
CA VAL A 20 22.78 -17.93 52.18
C VAL A 20 23.07 -17.18 50.89
N CYS A 21 22.64 -15.92 50.81
CA CYS A 21 22.94 -15.03 49.69
C CYS A 21 23.67 -13.79 50.21
N VAL A 22 24.83 -13.47 49.63
CA VAL A 22 25.71 -12.40 50.08
C VAL A 22 25.82 -11.34 48.99
N PHE A 23 25.50 -10.09 49.34
CA PHE A 23 25.81 -8.91 48.53
C PHE A 23 27.09 -8.28 49.07
N ASN A 24 28.19 -8.41 48.35
CA ASN A 24 29.50 -7.83 48.68
C ASN A 24 30.26 -7.47 47.39
N GLY A 25 31.50 -7.00 47.52
CA GLY A 25 32.36 -6.68 46.36
C GLY A 25 32.58 -7.85 45.41
N ASP A 26 32.71 -9.08 45.92
CA ASP A 26 32.91 -10.28 45.10
C ASP A 26 31.69 -10.58 44.24
N PHE A 27 30.47 -10.49 44.82
CA PHE A 27 29.22 -10.65 44.07
C PHE A 27 29.14 -9.69 42.88
N ILE A 28 29.51 -8.42 43.09
CA ILE A 28 29.52 -7.39 42.05
C ILE A 28 30.51 -7.77 40.94
N ALA A 29 31.74 -8.13 41.31
CA ALA A 29 32.80 -8.47 40.35
C ALA A 29 32.48 -9.73 39.52
N GLU A 30 31.86 -10.73 40.13
CA GLU A 30 31.50 -11.99 39.46
C GLU A 30 30.32 -11.84 38.48
N ASN A 31 29.38 -10.95 38.77
CA ASN A 31 28.11 -10.86 38.05
C ASN A 31 28.00 -9.66 37.10
N LEU A 32 28.76 -8.58 37.33
CA LEU A 32 28.62 -7.32 36.60
C LEU A 32 29.96 -6.89 35.99
N ARG A 33 30.09 -7.06 34.67
CA ARG A 33 31.30 -6.69 33.91
C ARG A 33 31.18 -5.26 33.40
N TRP A 34 31.52 -4.30 34.27
CA TRP A 34 31.38 -2.86 33.99
C TRP A 34 32.18 -2.39 32.76
N GLU A 35 33.32 -3.01 32.45
CA GLU A 35 34.17 -2.63 31.30
C GLU A 35 33.51 -2.90 29.95
N THR A 36 32.65 -3.93 29.87
CA THR A 36 31.96 -4.34 28.64
C THR A 36 30.48 -3.97 28.63
N GLY A 37 29.95 -3.45 29.74
CA GLY A 37 28.51 -3.15 29.86
C GLY A 37 27.61 -4.40 29.87
N VAL A 38 28.18 -5.57 30.23
CA VAL A 38 27.48 -6.87 30.20
C VAL A 38 27.34 -7.41 31.62
N ALA A 39 26.18 -7.96 31.94
CA ALA A 39 25.92 -8.69 33.17
C ALA A 39 25.55 -10.14 32.88
N ASN A 40 25.91 -11.04 33.80
CA ASN A 40 25.51 -12.44 33.70
C ASN A 40 23.98 -12.54 33.70
N PRO A 41 23.40 -13.56 33.06
CA PRO A 41 21.96 -13.78 33.13
C PRO A 41 21.58 -14.24 34.54
N VAL A 42 20.47 -13.71 35.06
CA VAL A 42 19.86 -14.13 36.33
C VAL A 42 19.27 -15.55 36.22
N PHE A 43 19.03 -16.02 34.99
CA PHE A 43 18.46 -17.34 34.68
C PHE A 43 19.31 -18.06 33.63
N TYR A 44 19.67 -19.33 33.88
CA TYR A 44 20.24 -20.17 32.84
C TYR A 44 19.24 -20.31 31.69
N ILE A 45 19.59 -19.72 30.54
CA ILE A 45 18.90 -19.94 29.26
C ILE A 45 19.06 -21.44 28.96
N GLY A 46 17.96 -22.21 29.01
CA GLY A 46 17.98 -23.61 28.59
C GLY A 46 18.45 -23.71 27.14
N ALA A 47 19.22 -24.75 26.78
CA ALA A 47 19.78 -24.95 25.45
C ALA A 47 18.75 -24.79 24.30
N ASP A 48 17.50 -25.21 24.54
CA ASP A 48 16.37 -25.09 23.61
C ASP A 48 15.99 -23.63 23.27
N GLN A 49 16.35 -22.66 24.13
CA GLN A 49 16.01 -21.24 23.97
C GLN A 49 17.14 -20.44 23.30
N ALA A 50 18.40 -20.89 23.44
CA ALA A 50 19.52 -20.33 22.67
C ALA A 50 19.33 -20.61 21.16
N GLU A 51 18.91 -21.83 20.83
CA GLU A 51 18.57 -22.20 19.45
C GLU A 51 17.37 -21.38 18.92
N ALA A 52 16.35 -21.14 19.74
CA ALA A 52 15.20 -20.30 19.37
C ALA A 52 15.58 -18.83 19.14
N ALA A 53 16.52 -18.27 19.92
CA ALA A 53 17.01 -16.91 19.75
C ALA A 53 17.90 -16.77 18.50
N GLU A 54 18.74 -17.76 18.20
CA GLU A 54 19.56 -17.80 16.99
C GLU A 54 18.68 -17.93 15.73
N GLN A 55 17.66 -18.79 15.78
CA GLN A 55 16.64 -18.90 14.74
C GLN A 55 15.85 -17.60 14.57
N LEU A 56 15.45 -16.93 15.66
CA LEU A 56 14.77 -15.65 15.61
C LEU A 56 15.63 -14.59 14.90
N LYS A 57 16.91 -14.47 15.28
CA LYS A 57 17.85 -13.55 14.64
C LYS A 57 17.99 -13.85 13.16
N ALA A 58 18.16 -15.12 12.77
CA ALA A 58 18.26 -15.52 11.36
C ALA A 58 17.01 -15.17 10.54
N LEU A 59 15.81 -15.35 11.10
CA LEU A 59 14.54 -14.99 10.45
C LEU A 59 14.35 -13.47 10.36
N GLU A 60 14.75 -12.72 11.39
CA GLU A 60 14.71 -11.24 11.38
C GLU A 60 15.67 -10.65 10.34
N THR A 61 16.84 -11.25 10.10
CA THR A 61 17.75 -10.81 9.02
C THR A 61 17.20 -11.11 7.62
N THR A 62 16.39 -12.17 7.46
CA THR A 62 15.82 -12.58 6.17
C THR A 62 14.48 -11.92 5.84
N LEU A 63 13.76 -11.40 6.84
CA LEU A 63 12.48 -10.71 6.67
C LEU A 63 12.57 -9.47 5.74
N PRO A 64 13.56 -8.56 5.85
CA PRO A 64 13.69 -7.40 4.96
C PRO A 64 13.81 -7.81 3.48
N ALA A 65 14.68 -8.78 3.17
CA ALA A 65 14.85 -9.27 1.80
C ALA A 65 13.58 -9.90 1.24
N THR A 66 12.83 -10.63 2.08
CA THR A 66 11.56 -11.26 1.68
C THR A 66 10.45 -10.24 1.48
N ARG A 67 10.38 -9.18 2.31
CA ARG A 67 9.46 -8.04 2.11
C ARG A 67 9.77 -7.29 0.82
N THR A 68 11.04 -6.96 0.56
CA THR A 68 11.46 -6.34 -0.70
C THR A 68 11.06 -7.18 -1.91
N LYS A 69 11.18 -8.51 -1.81
CA LYS A 69 10.71 -9.42 -2.87
C LYS A 69 9.19 -9.38 -3.05
N HIS A 70 8.41 -9.42 -1.98
CA HIS A 70 6.95 -9.28 -2.04
C HIS A 70 6.53 -7.95 -2.66
N GLU A 71 7.15 -6.84 -2.24
CA GLU A 71 6.91 -5.52 -2.83
C GLU A 71 7.25 -5.47 -4.32
N GLY A 72 8.34 -6.14 -4.74
CA GLY A 72 8.73 -6.27 -6.14
C GLY A 72 7.69 -7.04 -6.97
N GLU A 73 7.24 -8.20 -6.48
CA GLU A 73 6.21 -9.00 -7.17
C GLU A 73 4.85 -8.27 -7.20
N ALA A 74 4.49 -7.54 -6.13
CA ALA A 74 3.27 -6.73 -6.08
C ALA A 74 3.30 -5.53 -7.05
N LYS A 75 4.46 -4.89 -7.21
CA LYS A 75 4.67 -3.85 -8.24
C LYS A 75 4.55 -4.44 -9.63
N LEU A 76 5.19 -5.58 -9.89
CA LEU A 76 5.13 -6.26 -11.18
C LEU A 76 3.69 -6.67 -11.52
N LEU A 77 2.92 -7.21 -10.57
CA LEU A 77 1.50 -7.52 -10.76
C LEU A 77 0.71 -6.28 -11.18
N LYS A 78 0.86 -5.16 -10.45
CA LYS A 78 0.20 -3.89 -10.79
C LYS A 78 0.60 -3.37 -12.18
N GLU A 79 1.86 -3.51 -12.57
CA GLU A 79 2.33 -3.14 -13.91
C GLU A 79 1.67 -3.99 -15.00
N ARG A 80 1.56 -5.31 -14.78
CA ARG A 80 0.89 -6.23 -15.72
C ARG A 80 -0.62 -5.97 -15.82
N GLU A 81 -1.29 -5.70 -14.70
CA GLU A 81 -2.70 -5.30 -14.67
C GLU A 81 -2.93 -3.99 -15.41
N LYS A 82 -2.06 -2.99 -15.22
CA LYS A 82 -2.10 -1.72 -15.95
C LYS A 82 -1.90 -1.93 -17.45
N ALA A 83 -0.88 -2.70 -17.84
CA ALA A 83 -0.60 -3.01 -19.24
C ALA A 83 -1.80 -3.71 -19.90
N PHE A 84 -2.40 -4.69 -19.23
CA PHE A 84 -3.58 -5.38 -19.75
C PHE A 84 -4.82 -4.47 -19.81
N THR A 85 -4.98 -3.57 -18.84
CA THR A 85 -6.05 -2.57 -18.86
C THR A 85 -5.90 -1.63 -20.07
N GLU A 86 -4.69 -1.17 -20.33
CA GLU A 86 -4.41 -0.30 -21.48
C GLU A 86 -4.58 -1.04 -22.81
N TYR A 87 -4.09 -2.28 -22.89
CA TYR A 87 -4.32 -3.16 -24.04
C TYR A 87 -5.81 -3.29 -24.37
N LYS A 88 -6.65 -3.62 -23.37
CA LYS A 88 -8.10 -3.73 -23.55
C LYS A 88 -8.75 -2.42 -24.01
N LYS A 89 -8.29 -1.27 -23.50
CA LYS A 89 -8.80 0.05 -23.92
C LYS A 89 -8.43 0.37 -25.36
N VAL A 90 -7.18 0.15 -25.75
CA VAL A 90 -6.71 0.38 -27.12
C VAL A 90 -7.50 -0.50 -28.08
N LEU A 91 -7.66 -1.78 -27.76
CA LEU A 91 -8.37 -2.72 -28.61
C LEU A 91 -9.86 -2.39 -28.73
N ALA A 92 -10.52 -2.05 -27.61
CA ALA A 92 -11.91 -1.59 -27.62
C ALA A 92 -12.08 -0.30 -28.44
N ARG A 93 -11.12 0.63 -28.39
CA ARG A 93 -11.14 1.83 -29.24
C ARG A 93 -11.05 1.46 -30.72
N THR A 94 -10.11 0.59 -31.11
CA THR A 94 -9.98 0.10 -32.48
C THR A 94 -11.27 -0.57 -32.97
N VAL A 95 -11.91 -1.38 -32.13
CA VAL A 95 -13.21 -1.99 -32.44
C VAL A 95 -14.29 -0.91 -32.59
N SER A 96 -14.35 0.07 -31.69
CA SER A 96 -15.31 1.17 -31.73
C SER A 96 -15.20 1.98 -33.03
N GLU A 97 -13.98 2.26 -33.50
CA GLU A 97 -13.70 2.98 -34.75
C GLU A 97 -14.21 2.22 -35.97
N ARG A 98 -14.14 0.88 -35.95
CA ARG A 98 -14.65 0.02 -37.02
C ARG A 98 -16.16 -0.20 -36.95
N LEU A 99 -16.75 -0.27 -35.75
CA LEU A 99 -18.19 -0.48 -35.56
C LEU A 99 -19.06 0.73 -35.92
N ARG A 100 -18.51 1.96 -35.84
CA ARG A 100 -19.18 3.23 -36.19
C ARG A 100 -20.63 3.35 -35.70
N GLN A 101 -20.87 2.86 -34.47
CA GLN A 101 -22.20 2.84 -33.86
C GLN A 101 -22.40 4.04 -32.91
N PRO A 102 -23.65 4.43 -32.59
CA PRO A 102 -23.93 5.62 -31.76
C PRO A 102 -23.37 5.52 -30.34
N THR A 103 -23.40 4.31 -29.76
CA THR A 103 -22.89 4.04 -28.41
C THR A 103 -21.43 3.64 -28.46
N ARG A 104 -20.59 4.32 -27.68
CA ARG A 104 -19.16 4.01 -27.60
C ARG A 104 -18.94 2.54 -27.21
N TYR A 105 -18.04 1.87 -27.94
CA TYR A 105 -17.64 0.51 -27.59
C TYR A 105 -16.44 0.57 -26.62
N GLU A 106 -16.58 -0.05 -25.45
CA GLU A 106 -15.62 0.07 -24.35
C GLU A 106 -15.09 -1.28 -23.87
N ALA A 107 -14.00 -1.25 -23.09
CA ALA A 107 -13.30 -2.44 -22.61
C ALA A 107 -14.21 -3.49 -21.92
N PRO A 108 -15.23 -3.14 -21.10
CA PRO A 108 -16.14 -4.14 -20.53
C PRO A 108 -16.96 -4.90 -21.57
N GLN A 109 -17.35 -4.25 -22.67
CA GLN A 109 -18.08 -4.89 -23.75
C GLN A 109 -17.17 -5.83 -24.53
N PHE A 110 -15.92 -5.43 -24.76
CA PHE A 110 -14.92 -6.32 -25.34
C PHE A 110 -14.70 -7.59 -24.53
N ILE A 111 -14.60 -7.47 -23.20
CA ILE A 111 -14.49 -8.65 -22.32
C ILE A 111 -15.74 -9.54 -22.47
N ALA A 112 -16.94 -8.95 -22.44
CA ALA A 112 -18.17 -9.72 -22.62
C ALA A 112 -18.25 -10.42 -23.99
N ASP A 113 -17.68 -9.82 -25.04
CA ASP A 113 -17.57 -10.45 -26.36
C ASP A 113 -16.52 -11.55 -26.38
N VAL A 114 -15.38 -11.40 -25.70
CA VAL A 114 -14.41 -12.49 -25.51
C VAL A 114 -15.06 -13.67 -24.78
N ASP A 115 -15.82 -13.43 -23.70
CA ASP A 115 -16.49 -14.50 -22.95
C ASP A 115 -17.58 -15.21 -23.78
N LYS A 116 -18.33 -14.46 -24.60
CA LYS A 116 -19.42 -15.00 -25.43
C LYS A 116 -18.93 -15.66 -26.72
N LEU A 117 -17.88 -15.14 -27.32
CA LEU A 117 -17.41 -15.53 -28.66
C LEU A 117 -16.11 -16.36 -28.62
N GLY A 118 -15.44 -16.43 -27.46
CA GLY A 118 -14.08 -16.95 -27.24
C GLY A 118 -13.85 -18.44 -27.49
N THR A 119 -14.77 -19.15 -28.13
CA THR A 119 -14.63 -20.55 -28.54
C THR A 119 -14.91 -20.77 -30.03
N LEU A 120 -15.28 -19.75 -30.80
CA LEU A 120 -15.59 -19.88 -32.22
C LEU A 120 -14.34 -19.69 -33.09
N ALA A 121 -13.61 -20.79 -33.31
CA ALA A 121 -12.60 -20.86 -34.36
C ALA A 121 -13.26 -20.59 -35.72
N GLY A 122 -12.88 -19.50 -36.40
CA GLY A 122 -13.35 -19.17 -37.76
C GLY A 122 -13.79 -17.72 -38.03
N GLY A 123 -13.52 -16.77 -37.13
CA GLY A 123 -14.02 -15.39 -37.25
C GLY A 123 -13.13 -14.36 -37.96
N LYS A 124 -11.94 -14.73 -38.48
CA LYS A 124 -11.02 -13.76 -39.10
C LYS A 124 -11.49 -13.39 -40.51
N LEU A 125 -12.08 -12.20 -40.63
CA LEU A 125 -12.33 -11.54 -41.91
C LEU A 125 -11.00 -11.18 -42.61
N SER A 126 -11.01 -11.19 -43.95
CA SER A 126 -9.96 -10.53 -44.75
C SER A 126 -10.03 -9.00 -44.59
N ASP A 127 -8.97 -8.27 -44.94
CA ASP A 127 -8.99 -6.80 -44.86
C ASP A 127 -10.10 -6.20 -45.72
N ALA A 128 -10.34 -6.75 -46.92
CA ALA A 128 -11.42 -6.34 -47.81
C ALA A 128 -12.81 -6.56 -47.17
N ASP A 129 -13.03 -7.72 -46.54
CA ASP A 129 -14.31 -8.02 -45.90
C ASP A 129 -14.53 -7.17 -44.63
N LEU A 130 -13.46 -6.87 -43.90
CA LEU A 130 -13.50 -6.01 -42.72
C LEU A 130 -13.85 -4.57 -43.10
N ASP A 131 -13.27 -4.05 -44.17
CA ASP A 131 -13.58 -2.71 -44.70
C ASP A 131 -15.01 -2.65 -45.24
N ALA A 132 -15.49 -3.69 -45.93
CA ALA A 132 -16.87 -3.78 -46.40
C ALA A 132 -17.88 -3.80 -45.24
N ALA A 133 -17.60 -4.57 -44.18
CA ALA A 133 -18.42 -4.60 -42.97
C ALA A 133 -18.42 -3.24 -42.26
N ALA A 134 -17.27 -2.57 -42.15
CA ALA A 134 -17.16 -1.25 -41.54
C ALA A 134 -17.92 -0.17 -42.35
N ALA A 135 -17.84 -0.22 -43.68
CA ALA A 135 -18.61 0.66 -44.57
C ALA A 135 -20.12 0.48 -44.42
N THR A 136 -20.58 -0.76 -44.26
CA THR A 136 -21.99 -1.08 -43.97
C THR A 136 -22.45 -0.48 -42.64
N CYS A 137 -21.60 -0.55 -41.61
CA CYS A 137 -21.89 0.01 -40.29
C CYS A 137 -21.88 1.55 -40.28
N ALA A 138 -21.10 2.19 -41.16
CA ALA A 138 -20.96 3.64 -41.25
C ALA A 138 -22.20 4.38 -41.77
N ARG A 139 -23.10 3.67 -42.46
CA ARG A 139 -24.28 4.27 -43.10
C ARG A 139 -25.36 4.54 -42.06
N SER A 140 -25.78 5.79 -41.94
CA SER A 140 -26.85 6.21 -41.01
C SER A 140 -28.23 5.76 -41.47
N GLU A 141 -28.43 5.67 -42.78
CA GLU A 141 -29.70 5.32 -43.42
C GLU A 141 -29.48 4.19 -44.42
N PRO A 142 -30.51 3.36 -44.66
CA PRO A 142 -30.47 2.37 -45.72
C PRO A 142 -30.25 3.05 -47.08
N PRO A 143 -29.48 2.44 -48.00
CA PRO A 143 -29.33 2.98 -49.35
C PRO A 143 -30.70 3.11 -50.04
N ALA A 144 -30.83 4.04 -50.99
CA ALA A 144 -32.10 4.25 -51.69
C ALA A 144 -32.52 2.99 -52.47
N LYS A 145 -33.82 2.66 -52.42
CA LYS A 145 -34.37 1.66 -53.34
C LYS A 145 -34.36 2.21 -54.75
N ILE A 146 -33.83 1.42 -55.66
CA ILE A 146 -33.79 1.74 -57.08
C ILE A 146 -34.99 1.04 -57.74
N LYS A 147 -35.72 1.76 -58.58
CA LYS A 147 -36.86 1.21 -59.32
C LYS A 147 -36.36 0.27 -60.43
N SER A 148 -37.13 -0.78 -60.69
CA SER A 148 -36.93 -1.66 -61.83
C SER A 148 -37.09 -0.89 -63.15
N ILE A 149 -36.39 -1.36 -64.18
CA ILE A 149 -36.46 -0.83 -65.53
C ILE A 149 -37.57 -1.56 -66.28
N GLU A 150 -38.40 -0.82 -67.00
CA GLU A 150 -39.53 -1.36 -67.77
C GLU A 150 -39.27 -1.23 -69.27
N ILE A 151 -39.62 -2.28 -70.03
CA ILE A 151 -39.55 -2.31 -71.49
C ILE A 151 -40.84 -2.90 -72.07
N PRO A 152 -41.41 -2.31 -73.15
CA PRO A 152 -42.69 -2.75 -73.69
C PRO A 152 -42.52 -3.90 -74.71
N VAL A 153 -42.13 -5.09 -74.22
CA VAL A 153 -41.75 -6.24 -75.07
C VAL A 153 -42.89 -6.71 -75.99
N SER A 154 -44.14 -6.71 -75.48
CA SER A 154 -45.32 -7.12 -76.25
C SER A 154 -45.56 -6.14 -77.39
N GLU A 155 -45.54 -4.85 -77.09
CA GLU A 155 -45.79 -3.77 -78.04
C GLU A 155 -44.70 -3.69 -79.11
N LEU A 156 -43.43 -3.93 -78.74
CA LEU A 156 -42.32 -4.05 -79.69
C LEU A 156 -42.58 -5.18 -80.70
N SER A 157 -42.98 -6.35 -80.20
CA SER A 157 -43.25 -7.53 -81.02
C SER A 157 -44.46 -7.33 -81.93
N GLU A 158 -45.56 -6.76 -81.41
CA GLU A 158 -46.76 -6.44 -82.17
C GLU A 158 -46.48 -5.39 -83.25
N THR A 159 -45.69 -4.36 -82.92
CA THR A 159 -45.29 -3.31 -83.86
C THR A 159 -44.47 -3.87 -85.02
N ILE A 160 -43.52 -4.78 -84.76
CA ILE A 160 -42.77 -5.45 -85.83
C ILE A 160 -43.70 -6.24 -86.75
N ARG A 161 -44.61 -7.04 -86.19
CA ARG A 161 -45.55 -7.85 -87.00
C ARG A 161 -46.46 -6.97 -87.83
N ALA A 162 -47.03 -5.92 -87.22
CA ALA A 162 -47.88 -4.96 -87.91
C ALA A 162 -47.11 -4.25 -89.04
N ALA A 163 -45.86 -3.86 -88.81
CA ALA A 163 -45.06 -3.21 -89.84
C ALA A 163 -44.76 -4.13 -91.03
N VAL A 164 -44.38 -5.38 -90.76
CA VAL A 164 -44.10 -6.37 -91.80
C VAL A 164 -45.36 -6.75 -92.58
N GLU A 165 -46.54 -6.69 -91.97
CA GLU A 165 -47.80 -6.86 -92.70
C GLU A 165 -48.13 -5.61 -93.53
N LEU A 166 -48.19 -4.44 -92.90
CA LEU A 166 -48.79 -3.22 -93.48
C LEU A 166 -47.89 -2.53 -94.51
N ALA A 167 -46.57 -2.48 -94.30
CA ALA A 167 -45.67 -1.75 -95.20
C ALA A 167 -45.60 -2.35 -96.62
N PRO A 168 -45.48 -3.67 -96.82
CA PRO A 168 -45.47 -4.27 -98.17
C PRO A 168 -46.87 -4.56 -98.71
N LYS A 169 -47.95 -4.44 -97.91
CA LYS A 169 -49.33 -4.73 -98.34
C LYS A 169 -49.70 -3.87 -99.54
N SER A 170 -49.90 -4.50 -100.68
CA SER A 170 -50.40 -3.84 -101.87
C SER A 170 -51.89 -3.53 -101.66
N THR A 171 -52.24 -2.24 -101.68
CA THR A 171 -53.64 -1.79 -101.79
C THR A 171 -54.06 -2.02 -103.24
N GLY A 172 -54.42 -3.26 -103.57
CA GLY A 172 -54.77 -3.68 -104.92
C GLY A 172 -55.68 -2.69 -105.64
N SER A 173 -55.25 -2.25 -106.83
CA SER A 173 -56.00 -1.47 -107.82
C SER A 173 -56.98 -0.40 -107.31
N ILE A 174 -56.52 0.54 -106.46
CA ILE A 174 -57.08 1.90 -106.51
C ILE A 174 -56.43 2.60 -107.72
N ALA A 175 -56.64 2.03 -108.90
CA ALA A 175 -56.12 2.53 -110.17
C ALA A 175 -57.02 3.67 -110.66
N LEU A 176 -57.01 4.77 -109.91
CA LEU A 176 -57.40 6.06 -110.45
C LEU A 176 -56.18 6.60 -111.21
N GLU A 177 -56.31 6.71 -112.54
CA GLU A 177 -55.31 7.35 -113.41
C GLU A 177 -54.80 8.64 -112.77
N GLY A 178 -53.50 8.70 -112.47
CA GLY A 178 -52.80 9.84 -111.90
C GLY A 178 -52.53 9.77 -110.40
N LEU A 179 -53.27 8.97 -109.62
CA LEU A 179 -52.99 8.78 -108.17
C LEU A 179 -51.92 7.72 -107.89
N ASP A 180 -51.69 6.84 -108.85
CA ASP A 180 -50.54 5.93 -108.92
C ASP A 180 -49.22 6.68 -109.12
N VAL A 181 -49.25 7.74 -109.92
CA VAL A 181 -48.10 8.63 -110.20
C VAL A 181 -47.86 9.63 -109.07
N HIS A 182 -48.90 10.02 -108.33
CA HIS A 182 -48.83 10.98 -107.22
C HIS A 182 -49.36 10.40 -105.89
N PRO A 183 -48.70 9.37 -105.32
CA PRO A 183 -49.20 8.66 -104.14
C PRO A 183 -49.27 9.55 -102.89
N GLN A 184 -48.43 10.58 -102.77
CA GLN A 184 -48.51 11.55 -101.67
C GLN A 184 -49.74 12.47 -101.74
N MET A 185 -50.41 12.56 -102.90
CA MET A 185 -51.62 13.37 -103.06
C MET A 185 -52.89 12.59 -102.69
N VAL A 186 -52.80 11.29 -102.45
CA VAL A 186 -53.95 10.44 -102.08
C VAL A 186 -54.69 10.99 -100.84
N PRO A 187 -54.03 11.37 -99.74
CA PRO A 187 -54.71 11.98 -98.60
C PRO A 187 -55.43 13.30 -98.95
N TRP A 188 -54.80 14.15 -99.78
CA TRP A 188 -55.39 15.41 -100.22
C TRP A 188 -56.61 15.19 -101.13
N VAL A 189 -56.52 14.25 -102.09
CA VAL A 189 -57.65 13.92 -102.97
C VAL A 189 -58.79 13.27 -102.19
N LYS A 190 -58.49 12.43 -101.18
CA LYS A 190 -59.50 11.87 -100.27
C LYS A 190 -60.19 12.97 -99.47
N GLN A 191 -59.42 13.82 -98.78
CA GLN A 191 -59.97 14.92 -98.00
C GLN A 191 -60.79 15.89 -98.87
N GLY A 192 -60.28 16.21 -100.06
CA GLY A 192 -61.00 17.02 -101.04
C GLY A 192 -62.31 16.35 -101.45
N HIS A 193 -62.29 15.07 -101.83
CA HIS A 193 -63.49 14.32 -102.21
C HIS A 193 -64.52 14.26 -101.07
N GLU A 194 -64.10 13.90 -99.86
CA GLU A 194 -64.95 13.86 -98.66
C GLU A 194 -65.62 15.21 -98.43
N TYR A 195 -64.86 16.30 -98.47
CA TYR A 195 -65.41 17.65 -98.31
C TYR A 195 -66.44 18.00 -99.41
N HIS A 196 -66.17 17.66 -100.68
CA HIS A 196 -67.12 17.93 -101.76
C HIS A 196 -68.39 17.07 -101.66
N VAL A 197 -68.30 15.86 -101.12
CA VAL A 197 -69.47 14.99 -100.87
C VAL A 197 -70.27 15.49 -99.67
N GLU A 198 -69.63 15.79 -98.55
CA GLU A 198 -70.28 16.28 -97.32
C GLU A 198 -71.00 17.61 -97.52
N HIS A 199 -70.47 18.48 -98.38
CA HIS A 199 -71.01 19.82 -98.65
C HIS A 199 -71.79 19.93 -99.98
N ASP A 200 -72.09 18.82 -100.65
CA ASP A 200 -72.79 18.75 -101.94
C ASP A 200 -72.26 19.71 -103.02
N LEU A 201 -70.93 19.85 -103.11
CA LEU A 201 -70.30 20.77 -104.05
C LEU A 201 -70.27 20.14 -105.46
N ARG A 202 -70.78 20.88 -106.46
CA ARG A 202 -70.81 20.44 -107.87
C ARG A 202 -69.62 20.89 -108.69
N SER A 203 -68.93 21.94 -108.26
CA SER A 203 -67.73 22.47 -108.90
C SER A 203 -66.50 22.25 -108.02
N CYS A 204 -65.38 21.93 -108.63
CA CYS A 204 -64.09 21.79 -107.97
C CYS A 204 -63.61 23.13 -107.44
N LEU A 205 -63.33 23.21 -106.14
CA LEU A 205 -62.82 24.43 -105.50
C LEU A 205 -61.43 24.84 -105.99
N HIS A 206 -60.66 23.95 -106.62
CA HIS A 206 -59.31 24.27 -107.11
C HIS A 206 -59.33 24.91 -108.52
N CYS A 207 -59.99 24.27 -109.48
CA CYS A 207 -59.96 24.71 -110.89
C CYS A 207 -61.28 25.33 -111.38
N GLY A 208 -62.33 25.35 -110.56
CA GLY A 208 -63.65 25.90 -110.90
C GLY A 208 -64.49 25.03 -111.86
N GLN A 209 -63.94 23.95 -112.40
CA GLN A 209 -64.64 23.04 -113.32
C GLN A 209 -65.65 22.15 -112.59
N ALA A 210 -66.71 21.72 -113.27
CA ALA A 210 -67.70 20.79 -112.72
C ALA A 210 -67.08 19.39 -112.46
N ILE A 211 -67.40 18.78 -111.32
CA ILE A 211 -67.03 17.39 -111.01
C ILE A 211 -68.20 16.49 -111.41
N THR A 212 -67.97 15.59 -112.37
CA THR A 212 -69.03 14.69 -112.86
C THR A 212 -69.42 13.66 -111.79
N ASP A 213 -70.68 13.23 -111.80
CA ASP A 213 -71.16 12.16 -110.90
C ASP A 213 -70.38 10.86 -111.10
N GLN A 214 -69.95 10.57 -112.34
CA GLN A 214 -69.06 9.46 -112.64
C GLN A 214 -67.73 9.58 -111.88
N ARG A 215 -67.11 10.78 -111.82
CA ARG A 215 -65.86 11.00 -111.08
C ARG A 215 -66.07 10.89 -109.57
N LYS A 216 -67.18 11.41 -109.03
CA LYS A 216 -67.53 11.25 -107.61
C LYS A 216 -67.73 9.79 -107.23
N ALA A 217 -68.44 9.01 -108.06
CA ALA A 217 -68.63 7.58 -107.84
C ALA A 217 -67.31 6.81 -107.89
N LEU A 218 -66.41 7.15 -108.83
CA LEU A 218 -65.08 6.54 -108.96
C LEU A 218 -64.21 6.82 -107.72
N LEU A 219 -64.18 8.06 -107.24
CA LEU A 219 -63.46 8.44 -106.02
C LEU A 219 -64.07 7.81 -104.76
N THR A 220 -65.39 7.69 -104.69
CA THR A 220 -66.09 7.03 -103.56
C THR A 220 -65.78 5.53 -103.51
N ALA A 221 -65.78 4.86 -104.65
CA ALA A 221 -65.42 3.44 -104.73
C ALA A 221 -63.92 3.21 -104.46
N ALA A 222 -63.07 4.13 -104.90
CA ALA A 222 -61.62 4.10 -104.66
C ALA A 222 -61.24 4.36 -103.20
N PHE A 223 -61.99 5.23 -102.52
CA PHE A 223 -61.79 5.56 -101.10
C PHE A 223 -62.76 4.83 -100.19
N ASP A 224 -63.16 3.60 -100.57
CA ASP A 224 -64.03 2.74 -99.78
C ASP A 224 -63.52 2.56 -98.33
N ASP A 225 -64.35 1.93 -97.49
CA ASP A 225 -64.01 1.63 -96.10
C ASP A 225 -62.65 0.92 -95.94
N LYS A 226 -62.11 0.25 -96.96
CA LYS A 226 -60.86 -0.50 -96.87
C LYS A 226 -59.64 0.41 -96.90
N LEU A 227 -59.57 1.42 -97.78
CA LEU A 227 -58.45 2.37 -97.76
C LEU A 227 -58.47 3.20 -96.48
N SER A 228 -59.65 3.64 -96.06
CA SER A 228 -59.82 4.39 -94.81
C SER A 228 -59.38 3.58 -93.59
N LYS A 229 -59.79 2.30 -93.49
CA LYS A 229 -59.31 1.36 -92.45
C LYS A 229 -57.79 1.16 -92.50
N PHE A 230 -57.23 0.95 -93.69
CA PHE A 230 -55.79 0.74 -93.86
C PHE A 230 -54.96 1.96 -93.44
N VAL A 231 -55.41 3.18 -93.75
CA VAL A 231 -54.75 4.42 -93.30
C VAL A 231 -54.84 4.59 -91.78
N ILE A 232 -55.96 4.20 -91.16
CA ILE A 232 -56.10 4.20 -89.69
C ILE A 232 -55.12 3.19 -89.08
N GLU A 233 -55.08 1.96 -89.59
CA GLU A 233 -54.15 0.90 -89.14
C GLU A 233 -52.68 1.35 -89.26
N LEU A 234 -52.30 1.98 -90.37
CA LEU A 234 -50.95 2.55 -90.57
C LEU A 234 -50.63 3.68 -89.57
N ASN A 235 -51.59 4.57 -89.30
CA ASN A 235 -51.41 5.65 -88.33
C ASN A 235 -51.20 5.10 -86.92
N THR A 236 -52.02 4.13 -86.51
CA THR A 236 -51.90 3.45 -85.21
C THR A 236 -50.56 2.72 -85.10
N ALA A 237 -50.17 1.96 -86.14
CA ALA A 237 -48.88 1.27 -86.15
C ALA A 237 -47.69 2.24 -86.09
N ALA A 238 -47.74 3.36 -86.83
CA ALA A 238 -46.70 4.38 -86.80
C ALA A 238 -46.61 5.08 -85.43
N GLN A 239 -47.75 5.32 -84.78
CA GLN A 239 -47.80 5.88 -83.43
C GLN A 239 -47.21 4.90 -82.41
N HIS A 240 -47.61 3.62 -82.44
CA HIS A 240 -47.05 2.59 -81.57
C HIS A 240 -45.54 2.42 -81.77
N ALA A 241 -45.07 2.45 -83.02
CA ALA A 241 -43.63 2.43 -83.32
C ALA A 241 -42.90 3.65 -82.74
N GLY A 242 -43.52 4.83 -82.78
CA GLY A 242 -43.01 6.04 -82.13
C GLY A 242 -42.87 5.86 -80.62
N SER A 243 -43.94 5.41 -79.96
CA SER A 243 -43.95 5.15 -78.51
C SER A 243 -42.93 4.07 -78.11
N CYS A 244 -42.74 3.03 -78.94
CA CYS A 244 -41.72 2.01 -78.71
C CYS A 244 -40.30 2.60 -78.75
N VAL A 245 -39.97 3.44 -79.74
CA VAL A 245 -38.67 4.10 -79.83
C VAL A 245 -38.41 5.00 -78.61
N GLU A 246 -39.42 5.76 -78.19
CA GLU A 246 -39.35 6.60 -76.99
C GLU A 246 -39.16 5.75 -75.72
N ALA A 247 -39.90 4.66 -75.56
CA ALA A 247 -39.77 3.77 -74.41
C ALA A 247 -38.38 3.13 -74.31
N LEU A 248 -37.78 2.69 -75.42
CA LEU A 248 -36.40 2.19 -75.44
C LEU A 248 -35.38 3.27 -75.06
N ALA A 249 -35.62 4.53 -75.43
CA ALA A 249 -34.77 5.65 -75.01
C ALA A 249 -34.89 5.92 -73.50
N VAL A 250 -36.11 5.88 -72.97
CA VAL A 250 -36.37 6.02 -71.52
C VAL A 250 -35.71 4.88 -70.74
N ALA A 251 -35.80 3.64 -71.21
CA ALA A 251 -35.18 2.48 -70.57
C ALA A 251 -33.64 2.63 -70.46
N GLN A 252 -32.98 3.20 -71.47
CA GLN A 252 -31.54 3.50 -71.42
C GLN A 252 -31.19 4.56 -70.36
N ILE A 253 -32.02 5.59 -70.25
CA ILE A 253 -31.80 6.69 -69.28
C ILE A 253 -32.10 6.22 -67.84
N ALA A 254 -33.03 5.27 -67.69
CA ALA A 254 -33.40 4.70 -66.40
C ALA A 254 -32.30 3.83 -65.76
N ILE A 255 -31.24 3.48 -66.50
CA ILE A 255 -30.12 2.72 -65.96
C ILE A 255 -29.39 3.55 -64.88
N PRO A 256 -29.40 3.12 -63.60
CA PRO A 256 -28.73 3.85 -62.53
C PRO A 256 -27.21 3.71 -62.64
N ALA A 257 -26.47 4.62 -62.01
CA ALA A 257 -25.02 4.46 -61.85
C ALA A 257 -24.71 3.32 -60.86
N ALA A 258 -23.72 2.48 -61.15
CA ALA A 258 -23.35 1.35 -60.29
C ALA A 258 -23.04 1.78 -58.84
N ALA A 259 -22.46 2.96 -58.65
CA ALA A 259 -22.18 3.55 -57.33
C ALA A 259 -23.43 3.78 -56.46
N GLN A 260 -24.64 3.80 -57.03
CA GLN A 260 -25.90 3.88 -56.29
C GLN A 260 -26.27 2.55 -55.62
N LEU A 261 -25.73 1.43 -56.11
CA LEU A 261 -25.87 0.12 -55.50
C LEU A 261 -24.79 -0.11 -54.45
N SER A 262 -25.08 -1.00 -53.51
CA SER A 262 -24.08 -1.45 -52.53
C SER A 262 -22.97 -2.27 -53.19
N ALA A 263 -21.74 -2.13 -52.67
CA ALA A 263 -20.50 -2.57 -53.32
C ALA A 263 -20.52 -4.03 -53.77
N GLU A 264 -21.16 -4.93 -53.01
CA GLU A 264 -21.29 -6.36 -53.33
C GLU A 264 -22.06 -6.65 -54.63
N PHE A 265 -22.95 -5.75 -55.06
CA PHE A 265 -23.73 -5.90 -56.29
C PHE A 265 -23.12 -5.19 -57.50
N GLN A 266 -22.17 -4.27 -57.29
CA GLN A 266 -21.62 -3.43 -58.36
C GLN A 266 -21.00 -4.24 -59.51
N PRO A 267 -20.15 -5.27 -59.28
CA PRO A 267 -19.53 -6.01 -60.38
C PRO A 267 -20.55 -6.76 -61.25
N GLN A 268 -21.53 -7.39 -60.62
CA GLN A 268 -22.58 -8.13 -61.32
C GLN A 268 -23.53 -7.18 -62.06
N PHE A 269 -23.84 -6.04 -61.45
CA PHE A 269 -24.67 -5.00 -62.04
C PHE A 269 -24.01 -4.39 -63.28
N GLU A 270 -22.73 -4.02 -63.22
CA GLU A 270 -21.97 -3.47 -64.35
C GLU A 270 -21.94 -4.45 -65.54
N ALA A 271 -21.72 -5.74 -65.27
CA ALA A 271 -21.78 -6.77 -66.30
C ALA A 271 -23.18 -6.88 -66.94
N ALA A 272 -24.25 -6.84 -66.14
CA ALA A 272 -25.63 -6.89 -66.63
C ALA A 272 -26.01 -5.63 -67.45
N VAL A 273 -25.54 -4.45 -67.05
CA VAL A 273 -25.74 -3.18 -67.78
C VAL A 273 -25.11 -3.25 -69.17
N LEU A 274 -23.91 -3.83 -69.31
CA LEU A 274 -23.26 -4.00 -70.61
C LEU A 274 -24.10 -4.89 -71.54
N THR A 275 -24.61 -6.01 -71.04
CA THR A 275 -25.47 -6.92 -71.82
C THR A 275 -26.79 -6.26 -72.22
N PHE A 276 -27.44 -5.56 -71.29
CA PHE A 276 -28.71 -4.87 -71.57
C PHE A 276 -28.54 -3.70 -72.55
N THR A 277 -27.47 -2.91 -72.42
CA THR A 277 -27.17 -1.80 -73.34
C THR A 277 -26.91 -2.33 -74.75
N ALA A 278 -26.14 -3.42 -74.89
CA ALA A 278 -25.92 -4.06 -76.19
C ALA A 278 -27.24 -4.54 -76.82
N ALA A 279 -28.14 -5.14 -76.04
CA ALA A 279 -29.45 -5.57 -76.53
C ALA A 279 -30.35 -4.37 -76.94
N LEU A 280 -30.29 -3.25 -76.21
CA LEU A 280 -30.97 -2.01 -76.57
C LEU A 280 -30.44 -1.44 -77.89
N ASP A 281 -29.12 -1.43 -78.09
CA ASP A 281 -28.46 -0.97 -79.30
C ASP A 281 -28.75 -1.88 -80.51
N ASP A 282 -29.05 -3.15 -80.28
CA ASP A 282 -29.47 -4.10 -81.33
C ASP A 282 -30.94 -3.91 -81.76
N VAL A 283 -31.84 -3.57 -80.84
CA VAL A 283 -33.29 -3.47 -81.11
C VAL A 283 -33.72 -2.06 -81.53
N ARG A 284 -33.14 -1.02 -80.94
CA ARG A 284 -33.52 0.38 -81.19
C ARG A 284 -33.41 0.79 -82.67
N PRO A 285 -32.33 0.48 -83.42
CA PRO A 285 -32.23 0.83 -84.84
C PRO A 285 -33.28 0.12 -85.70
N LEU A 286 -33.67 -1.10 -85.33
CA LEU A 286 -34.75 -1.84 -86.00
C LEU A 286 -36.08 -1.11 -85.83
N MET A 287 -36.36 -0.61 -84.63
CA MET A 287 -37.58 0.14 -84.35
C MET A 287 -37.62 1.52 -85.02
N VAL A 288 -36.48 2.21 -85.09
CA VAL A 288 -36.35 3.44 -85.88
C VAL A 288 -36.59 3.16 -87.37
N THR A 289 -36.07 2.05 -87.88
CA THR A 289 -36.26 1.63 -89.28
C THR A 289 -37.73 1.33 -89.58
N VAL A 290 -38.41 0.64 -88.67
CA VAL A 290 -39.85 0.34 -88.75
C VAL A 290 -40.67 1.62 -88.71
N LEU A 291 -40.40 2.52 -87.77
CA LEU A 291 -41.08 3.80 -87.67
C LEU A 291 -40.91 4.62 -88.96
N ARG A 292 -39.70 4.66 -89.52
CA ARG A 292 -39.42 5.36 -90.78
C ARG A 292 -40.22 4.74 -91.94
N ALA A 293 -40.21 3.42 -92.07
CA ALA A 293 -40.94 2.74 -93.15
C ALA A 293 -42.46 2.92 -93.03
N LEU A 294 -43.00 2.86 -91.81
CA LEU A 294 -44.43 3.11 -91.56
C LEU A 294 -44.81 4.57 -91.84
N ARG A 295 -43.95 5.54 -91.51
CA ARG A 295 -44.16 6.96 -91.85
C ARG A 295 -44.09 7.18 -93.36
N GLU A 296 -43.12 6.61 -94.05
CA GLU A 296 -43.04 6.67 -95.51
C GLU A 296 -44.28 6.03 -96.17
N ARG A 297 -44.72 4.88 -95.66
CA ARG A 297 -45.93 4.20 -96.12
C ARG A 297 -47.19 5.04 -95.85
N LYS A 298 -47.25 5.73 -94.72
CA LYS A 298 -48.32 6.66 -94.36
C LYS A 298 -48.36 7.87 -95.30
N ASP A 299 -47.21 8.44 -95.63
CA ASP A 299 -47.11 9.60 -96.51
C ASP A 299 -47.46 9.23 -97.97
N ALA A 300 -47.29 7.96 -98.35
CA ALA A 300 -47.65 7.41 -99.65
C ALA A 300 -48.48 6.10 -99.53
N PRO A 301 -49.78 6.16 -99.13
CA PRO A 301 -50.60 4.99 -98.79
C PRO A 301 -50.81 3.97 -99.91
N THR A 302 -50.57 4.33 -101.17
CA THR A 302 -50.72 3.45 -102.34
C THR A 302 -49.41 2.86 -102.83
N ARG A 303 -48.25 3.34 -102.35
CA ARG A 303 -46.92 2.83 -102.72
C ARG A 303 -46.36 1.88 -101.66
N PRO A 304 -46.24 0.56 -101.94
CA PRO A 304 -45.63 -0.38 -101.00
C PRO A 304 -44.20 0.03 -100.63
N VAL A 305 -43.85 -0.15 -99.36
CA VAL A 305 -42.53 0.16 -98.81
C VAL A 305 -41.90 -1.14 -98.32
N THR A 306 -40.69 -1.43 -98.81
CA THR A 306 -39.89 -2.54 -98.29
C THR A 306 -39.19 -2.08 -97.02
N ILE A 307 -39.39 -2.82 -95.92
CA ILE A 307 -38.66 -2.55 -94.68
C ILE A 307 -37.34 -3.33 -94.71
N PRO A 308 -36.17 -2.67 -94.60
CA PRO A 308 -34.88 -3.35 -94.53
C PRO A 308 -34.67 -3.92 -93.13
N LEU A 309 -35.40 -4.98 -92.79
CA LEU A 309 -35.26 -5.74 -91.55
C LEU A 309 -34.62 -7.10 -91.81
N PRO A 310 -33.88 -7.66 -90.82
CA PRO A 310 -33.60 -9.09 -90.78
C PRO A 310 -34.90 -9.92 -90.76
N PRO A 311 -34.81 -11.25 -90.97
CA PRO A 311 -35.96 -12.14 -90.82
C PRO A 311 -36.68 -11.92 -89.49
N VAL A 312 -38.02 -11.93 -89.51
CA VAL A 312 -38.83 -11.66 -88.31
C VAL A 312 -38.46 -12.57 -87.14
N THR A 313 -38.10 -13.83 -87.42
CA THR A 313 -37.61 -14.77 -86.39
C THR A 313 -36.35 -14.27 -85.68
N GLU A 314 -35.42 -13.65 -86.41
CA GLU A 314 -34.21 -13.07 -85.85
C GLU A 314 -34.52 -11.79 -85.04
N VAL A 315 -35.41 -10.94 -85.55
CA VAL A 315 -35.85 -9.74 -84.84
C VAL A 315 -36.54 -10.11 -83.52
N MET A 316 -37.41 -11.12 -83.52
CA MET A 316 -38.07 -11.63 -82.31
C MET A 316 -37.06 -12.22 -81.32
N ALA A 317 -36.00 -12.89 -81.81
CA ALA A 317 -34.93 -13.39 -80.95
C ALA A 317 -34.15 -12.25 -80.28
N ARG A 318 -33.89 -11.14 -80.99
CA ARG A 318 -33.26 -9.94 -80.42
C ARG A 318 -34.14 -9.26 -79.37
N ILE A 319 -35.45 -9.15 -79.63
CA ILE A 319 -36.43 -8.64 -78.65
C ILE A 319 -36.45 -9.53 -77.40
N LYS A 320 -36.42 -10.86 -77.57
CA LYS A 320 -36.34 -11.79 -76.44
C LYS A 320 -35.05 -11.64 -75.63
N LEU A 321 -33.91 -11.45 -76.28
CA LEU A 321 -32.63 -11.20 -75.60
C LEU A 321 -32.68 -9.87 -74.81
N LEU A 322 -33.34 -8.85 -75.35
CA LEU A 322 -33.59 -7.60 -74.64
C LEU A 322 -34.45 -7.82 -73.38
N GLU A 323 -35.50 -8.64 -73.48
CA GLU A 323 -36.32 -9.04 -72.33
C GLU A 323 -35.52 -9.79 -71.27
N GLU A 324 -34.78 -10.83 -71.68
CA GLU A 324 -33.97 -11.65 -70.77
C GLU A 324 -32.88 -10.83 -70.06
N SER A 325 -32.20 -9.93 -70.79
CA SER A 325 -31.18 -9.04 -70.21
C SER A 325 -31.77 -7.99 -69.27
N CYS A 326 -32.95 -7.43 -69.58
CA CYS A 326 -33.67 -6.54 -68.68
C CYS A 326 -34.06 -7.25 -67.38
N ASN A 327 -34.58 -8.48 -67.47
CA ASN A 327 -34.95 -9.29 -66.31
C ASN A 327 -33.74 -9.63 -65.44
N ALA A 328 -32.60 -9.98 -66.05
CA ALA A 328 -31.36 -10.23 -65.32
C ALA A 328 -30.88 -8.99 -64.54
N LEU A 329 -30.94 -7.82 -65.17
CA LEU A 329 -30.62 -6.54 -64.54
C LEU A 329 -31.58 -6.21 -63.39
N ASN A 330 -32.88 -6.39 -63.60
CA ASN A 330 -33.91 -6.16 -62.59
C ASN A 330 -33.80 -7.12 -61.39
N ALA A 331 -33.38 -8.37 -61.59
CA ALA A 331 -33.14 -9.32 -60.51
C ALA A 331 -32.04 -8.82 -59.55
N ILE A 332 -31.00 -8.16 -60.05
CA ILE A 332 -29.95 -7.56 -59.22
C ILE A 332 -30.51 -6.35 -58.45
N LEU A 333 -31.33 -5.52 -59.09
CA LEU A 333 -32.00 -4.40 -58.43
C LEU A 333 -32.95 -4.88 -57.32
N GLU A 334 -33.64 -6.01 -57.51
CA GLU A 334 -34.49 -6.63 -56.51
C GLU A 334 -33.68 -7.20 -55.34
N GLN A 335 -32.55 -7.87 -55.60
CA GLN A 335 -31.64 -8.33 -54.54
C GLN A 335 -31.13 -7.14 -53.71
N HIS A 336 -30.76 -6.05 -54.37
CA HIS A 336 -30.38 -4.81 -53.68
C HIS A 336 -31.55 -4.25 -52.83
N ALA A 337 -32.77 -4.18 -53.37
CA ALA A 337 -33.95 -3.71 -52.65
C ALA A 337 -34.29 -4.58 -51.42
N ASN A 338 -34.15 -5.91 -51.53
CA ASN A 338 -34.32 -6.83 -50.42
C ASN A 338 -33.26 -6.62 -49.33
N MET A 339 -32.01 -6.33 -49.72
CA MET A 339 -30.95 -5.98 -48.77
C MET A 339 -31.24 -4.65 -48.07
N VAL A 340 -31.77 -3.66 -48.80
CA VAL A 340 -32.23 -2.37 -48.26
C VAL A 340 -33.32 -2.58 -47.20
N ASP A 341 -34.30 -3.46 -47.46
CA ASP A 341 -35.37 -3.78 -46.50
C ASP A 341 -34.85 -4.46 -45.23
N ARG A 342 -33.80 -5.26 -45.36
CA ARG A 342 -33.14 -5.96 -44.24
C ARG A 342 -31.89 -5.23 -43.73
N PHE A 343 -31.75 -3.95 -44.05
CA PHE A 343 -30.53 -3.19 -43.76
C PHE A 343 -30.17 -3.19 -42.27
N ASN A 344 -31.16 -3.09 -41.37
CA ASN A 344 -30.93 -3.15 -39.92
C ASN A 344 -30.38 -4.52 -39.48
N GLU A 345 -30.85 -5.62 -40.07
CA GLU A 345 -30.32 -6.96 -39.80
C GLU A 345 -28.92 -7.11 -40.39
N HIS A 346 -28.67 -6.54 -41.56
CA HIS A 346 -27.37 -6.55 -42.21
C HIS A 346 -26.32 -5.78 -41.40
N GLN A 347 -26.68 -4.59 -40.90
CA GLN A 347 -25.85 -3.83 -39.96
C GLN A 347 -25.56 -4.63 -38.68
N LYS A 348 -26.55 -5.33 -38.13
CA LYS A 348 -26.36 -6.15 -36.93
C LYS A 348 -25.37 -7.28 -37.18
N LYS A 349 -25.49 -7.98 -38.31
CA LYS A 349 -24.56 -9.05 -38.74
C LYS A 349 -23.16 -8.51 -39.00
N ALA A 350 -23.02 -7.38 -39.68
CA ALA A 350 -21.74 -6.72 -39.94
C ALA A 350 -21.04 -6.31 -38.63
N ARG A 351 -21.77 -5.70 -37.69
CA ARG A 351 -21.23 -5.37 -36.36
C ARG A 351 -20.75 -6.61 -35.61
N GLU A 352 -21.52 -7.71 -35.67
CA GLU A 352 -21.11 -8.97 -35.03
C GLU A 352 -19.88 -9.60 -35.69
N ALA A 353 -19.78 -9.56 -37.02
CA ALA A 353 -18.62 -10.04 -37.77
C ALA A 353 -17.34 -9.26 -37.41
N ILE A 354 -17.44 -7.92 -37.30
CA ILE A 354 -16.33 -7.07 -36.84
C ILE A 354 -15.90 -7.47 -35.42
N ARG A 355 -16.84 -7.65 -34.49
CA ARG A 355 -16.50 -8.07 -33.11
C ARG A 355 -15.81 -9.43 -33.08
N ARG A 356 -16.30 -10.41 -33.85
CA ARG A 356 -15.67 -11.73 -33.97
C ARG A 356 -14.26 -11.67 -34.57
N HIS A 357 -14.04 -10.82 -35.58
CA HIS A 357 -12.71 -10.61 -36.14
C HIS A 357 -11.75 -10.13 -35.05
N PHE A 358 -12.07 -9.06 -34.32
CA PHE A 358 -11.17 -8.54 -33.30
C PHE A 358 -10.96 -9.50 -32.13
N VAL A 359 -11.98 -10.26 -31.70
CA VAL A 359 -11.80 -11.33 -30.69
C VAL A 359 -10.84 -12.41 -31.20
N ALA A 360 -11.00 -12.85 -32.45
CA ALA A 360 -10.14 -13.90 -33.02
C ALA A 360 -8.70 -13.42 -33.28
N THR A 361 -8.49 -12.17 -33.68
CA THR A 361 -7.15 -11.61 -33.96
C THR A 361 -6.39 -11.26 -32.68
N SER A 362 -7.10 -10.93 -31.59
CA SER A 362 -6.51 -10.59 -30.29
C SER A 362 -6.36 -11.77 -29.33
N ALA A 363 -6.87 -12.95 -29.68
CA ALA A 363 -6.94 -14.11 -28.78
C ALA A 363 -5.59 -14.52 -28.18
N ASP A 364 -4.54 -14.60 -29.00
CA ASP A 364 -3.20 -15.02 -28.55
C ASP A 364 -2.60 -14.03 -27.54
N GLU A 365 -2.69 -12.73 -27.83
CA GLU A 365 -2.14 -11.67 -27.00
C GLU A 365 -2.97 -11.41 -25.74
N TYR A 366 -4.30 -11.57 -25.83
CA TYR A 366 -5.19 -11.59 -24.67
C TYR A 366 -4.85 -12.75 -23.74
N THR A 367 -4.69 -13.96 -24.28
CA THR A 367 -4.30 -15.16 -23.51
C THR A 367 -2.93 -14.98 -22.87
N LYS A 368 -1.97 -14.38 -23.59
CA LYS A 368 -0.67 -14.02 -23.05
C LYS A 368 -0.79 -13.10 -21.84
N HIS A 369 -1.54 -12.00 -21.93
CA HIS A 369 -1.75 -11.11 -20.79
C HIS A 369 -2.43 -11.81 -19.60
N VAL A 370 -3.46 -12.63 -19.85
CA VAL A 370 -4.11 -13.43 -18.80
C VAL A 370 -3.11 -14.36 -18.13
N SER A 371 -2.26 -15.04 -18.89
CA SER A 371 -1.22 -15.93 -18.37
C SER A 371 -0.15 -15.18 -17.56
N GLU A 372 0.26 -13.99 -18.01
CA GLU A 372 1.23 -13.15 -17.31
C GLU A 372 0.68 -12.66 -15.97
N ILE A 373 -0.59 -12.22 -15.94
CA ILE A 373 -1.27 -11.81 -14.69
C ILE A 373 -1.46 -13.01 -13.77
N THR A 374 -1.87 -14.18 -14.29
CA THR A 374 -2.05 -15.39 -13.49
C THR A 374 -0.73 -15.81 -12.84
N ASN A 375 0.37 -15.80 -13.61
CA ASN A 375 1.71 -16.09 -13.10
C ASN A 375 2.20 -15.06 -12.09
N ALA A 376 2.00 -13.76 -12.34
CA ALA A 376 2.37 -12.70 -11.40
C ALA A 376 1.56 -12.78 -10.10
N THR A 377 0.26 -13.08 -10.18
CA THR A 377 -0.62 -13.29 -9.03
C THR A 377 -0.17 -14.48 -8.19
N ALA A 378 0.16 -15.60 -8.84
CA ALA A 378 0.69 -16.78 -8.14
C ALA A 378 2.03 -16.49 -7.44
N LYS A 379 2.93 -15.71 -8.07
CA LYS A 379 4.20 -15.29 -7.47
C LYS A 379 4.01 -14.32 -6.31
N GLU A 380 3.15 -13.33 -6.45
CA GLU A 380 2.81 -12.37 -5.39
C GLU A 380 2.19 -13.11 -4.19
N ALA A 381 1.21 -13.99 -4.42
CA ALA A 381 0.58 -14.78 -3.37
C ALA A 381 1.59 -15.71 -2.67
N ALA A 382 2.49 -16.34 -3.42
CA ALA A 382 3.55 -17.16 -2.85
C ALA A 382 4.56 -16.34 -2.02
N ALA A 383 4.91 -15.13 -2.47
CA ALA A 383 5.78 -14.21 -1.74
C ALA A 383 5.09 -13.69 -0.47
N LYS A 384 3.82 -13.30 -0.56
CA LYS A 384 2.99 -12.86 0.56
C LYS A 384 2.88 -13.95 1.63
N LYS A 385 2.54 -15.19 1.22
CA LYS A 385 2.46 -16.34 2.13
C LYS A 385 3.79 -16.62 2.83
N LYS A 386 4.94 -16.39 2.16
CA LYS A 386 6.27 -16.49 2.79
C LYS A 386 6.50 -15.40 3.83
N VAL A 387 6.09 -14.15 3.55
CA VAL A 387 6.16 -13.05 4.52
C VAL A 387 5.27 -13.35 5.72
N GLU A 388 4.00 -13.71 5.51
CA GLU A 388 3.06 -14.04 6.59
C GLU A 388 3.56 -15.21 7.43
N LYS A 389 4.13 -16.25 6.79
CA LYS A 389 4.74 -17.37 7.51
C LYS A 389 5.93 -16.91 8.35
N LEU A 390 6.86 -16.13 7.78
CA LEU A 390 8.01 -15.60 8.50
C LEU A 390 7.60 -14.71 9.67
N GLU A 391 6.60 -13.86 9.49
CA GLU A 391 6.07 -13.00 10.55
C GLU A 391 5.39 -13.81 11.65
N GLY A 392 4.65 -14.87 11.29
CA GLY A 392 4.08 -15.83 12.23
C GLY A 392 5.15 -16.60 13.00
N ASP A 393 6.17 -17.10 12.32
CA ASP A 393 7.30 -17.82 12.92
C ASP A 393 8.10 -16.89 13.86
N ILE A 394 8.33 -15.63 13.46
CA ILE A 394 8.94 -14.59 14.30
C ILE A 394 8.07 -14.30 15.51
N ALA A 395 6.75 -14.15 15.37
CA ALA A 395 5.85 -13.91 16.49
C ALA A 395 5.84 -15.08 17.48
N ALA A 396 5.83 -16.32 16.98
CA ALA A 396 5.88 -17.53 17.80
C ALA A 396 7.23 -17.68 18.52
N LEU A 397 8.35 -17.45 17.83
CA LEU A 397 9.69 -17.47 18.42
C LEU A 397 9.89 -16.32 19.41
N ARG A 398 9.42 -15.11 19.09
CA ARG A 398 9.40 -13.99 20.04
C ARG A 398 8.58 -14.33 21.26
N SER A 399 7.43 -15.00 21.14
CA SER A 399 6.64 -15.45 22.28
C SER A 399 7.35 -16.53 23.11
N LYS A 400 8.15 -17.41 22.49
CA LYS A 400 8.98 -18.40 23.20
C LYS A 400 10.14 -17.72 23.94
N VAL A 401 10.82 -16.76 23.30
CA VAL A 401 11.89 -15.95 23.89
C VAL A 401 11.35 -14.98 24.97
N GLN A 402 10.12 -14.47 24.81
CA GLN A 402 9.45 -13.57 25.76
C GLN A 402 9.06 -14.20 27.10
N GLN A 403 9.19 -15.52 27.27
CA GLN A 403 9.02 -16.14 28.59
C GLN A 403 10.03 -15.60 29.63
N HIS A 404 11.02 -14.78 29.24
CA HIS A 404 11.98 -14.10 30.15
C HIS A 404 11.95 -12.55 30.16
N GLY A 405 11.06 -11.90 29.39
CA GLY A 405 10.84 -10.44 29.43
C GLY A 405 10.46 -9.85 30.82
N PRO A 406 9.69 -10.56 31.68
CA PRO A 406 9.26 -10.00 32.98
C PRO A 406 10.41 -9.66 33.93
N ALA A 407 11.55 -10.35 33.86
CA ALA A 407 12.67 -10.14 34.77
C ALA A 407 13.46 -8.85 34.44
N ALA A 408 13.74 -8.61 33.15
CA ALA A 408 14.40 -7.37 32.71
C ALA A 408 13.52 -6.15 33.00
N ASP A 409 12.21 -6.26 32.75
CA ASP A 409 11.24 -5.20 33.06
C ASP A 409 11.17 -4.92 34.57
N LYS A 410 11.24 -5.97 35.41
CA LYS A 410 11.29 -5.83 36.86
C LYS A 410 12.56 -5.13 37.33
N ILE A 411 13.73 -5.51 36.80
CA ILE A 411 15.00 -4.84 37.13
C ILE A 411 14.97 -3.38 36.66
N ASN A 412 14.44 -3.11 35.45
CA ASN A 412 14.29 -1.75 34.92
C ASN A 412 13.36 -0.88 35.76
N ALA A 413 12.25 -1.44 36.26
CA ALA A 413 11.35 -0.73 37.16
C ALA A 413 12.05 -0.35 38.48
N LEU A 414 12.87 -1.25 39.02
CA LEU A 414 13.64 -1.02 40.25
C LEU A 414 14.74 0.02 40.05
N VAL A 415 15.54 -0.11 38.98
CA VAL A 415 16.60 0.84 38.64
C VAL A 415 16.01 2.24 38.41
N LYS A 416 14.91 2.35 37.67
CA LYS A 416 14.20 3.62 37.45
C LYS A 416 13.70 4.23 38.76
N SER A 417 13.16 3.41 39.65
CA SER A 417 12.68 3.89 40.95
C SER A 417 13.83 4.33 41.86
N TYR A 418 14.99 3.66 41.79
CA TYR A 418 16.20 4.00 42.53
C TYR A 418 16.85 5.30 42.07
N LEU A 419 17.13 5.40 40.77
CA LEU A 419 17.82 6.55 40.20
C LEU A 419 16.88 7.77 40.05
N GLY A 420 15.56 7.54 40.02
CA GLY A 420 14.55 8.58 39.79
C GLY A 420 14.40 8.99 38.31
N HIS A 421 15.19 8.40 37.42
CA HIS A 421 15.13 8.53 35.97
C HIS A 421 15.33 7.16 35.31
N GLY A 422 14.75 6.98 34.11
CA GLY A 422 14.80 5.71 33.35
C GLY A 422 15.83 5.71 32.24
N GLU A 423 16.91 6.47 32.38
CA GLU A 423 17.91 6.64 31.33
C GLU A 423 18.79 5.40 31.17
N LEU A 424 19.01 4.66 32.26
CA LEU A 424 19.68 3.37 32.29
C LEU A 424 18.66 2.24 32.28
N THR A 425 18.77 1.35 31.30
CA THR A 425 17.91 0.18 31.14
C THR A 425 18.73 -1.05 30.82
N ILE A 426 18.31 -2.17 31.37
CA ILE A 426 18.84 -3.49 31.11
C ILE A 426 18.01 -4.16 30.02
N ILE A 427 18.69 -4.68 29.00
CA ILE A 427 18.09 -5.43 27.89
C ILE A 427 18.57 -6.88 27.96
N ALA A 428 17.64 -7.84 27.89
CA ALA A 428 17.98 -9.26 27.86
C ALA A 428 18.61 -9.64 26.50
N ILE A 429 19.76 -10.33 26.55
CA ILE A 429 20.48 -10.87 25.39
C ILE A 429 20.79 -12.36 25.58
N ALA A 430 21.25 -13.02 24.50
CA ALA A 430 21.49 -14.47 24.47
C ALA A 430 22.49 -14.99 25.52
N GLU A 431 23.40 -14.15 26.01
CA GLU A 431 24.43 -14.53 26.99
C GLU A 431 24.26 -13.81 28.34
N GLY A 432 23.15 -13.11 28.57
CA GLY A 432 23.00 -12.28 29.77
C GLY A 432 22.15 -11.04 29.57
N TYR A 433 22.68 -9.92 30.04
CA TYR A 433 22.03 -8.63 30.02
C TYR A 433 22.99 -7.55 29.52
N GLU A 434 22.51 -6.69 28.62
CA GLU A 434 23.20 -5.49 28.17
C GLU A 434 22.69 -4.25 28.91
N LEU A 435 23.62 -3.40 29.33
CA LEU A 435 23.31 -2.10 29.93
C LEU A 435 23.21 -1.03 28.84
N HIS A 436 22.04 -0.43 28.70
CA HIS A 436 21.78 0.65 27.74
C HIS A 436 21.57 1.98 28.48
N ARG A 437 22.17 3.05 27.96
CA ARG A 437 21.89 4.43 28.32
C ARG A 437 21.23 5.13 27.14
N HIS A 438 20.06 5.74 27.36
CA HIS A 438 19.23 6.36 26.31
C HIS A 438 18.95 5.44 25.10
N GLY A 439 18.83 4.13 25.33
CA GLY A 439 18.57 3.13 24.29
C GLY A 439 19.82 2.62 23.56
N THR A 440 21.01 3.17 23.82
CA THR A 440 22.29 2.70 23.25
C THR A 440 23.13 1.97 24.29
N LEU A 441 23.88 0.94 23.88
CA LEU A 441 24.82 0.23 24.77
C LEU A 441 25.76 1.23 25.47
N VAL A 442 25.93 1.08 26.78
CA VAL A 442 26.78 1.97 27.58
C VAL A 442 28.24 1.87 27.12
N THR A 443 28.80 2.98 26.67
CA THR A 443 30.23 3.11 26.36
C THR A 443 30.94 3.88 27.48
N GLY A 444 31.61 3.17 28.38
CA GLY A 444 32.33 3.72 29.55
C GLY A 444 31.74 3.31 30.90
N ALA A 445 32.51 3.46 31.98
CA ALA A 445 32.04 3.04 33.31
C ALA A 445 30.92 3.96 33.84
N PRO A 446 29.81 3.42 34.37
CA PRO A 446 28.80 4.20 35.09
C PRO A 446 29.41 4.89 36.32
N SER A 447 28.73 5.90 36.86
CA SER A 447 29.09 6.47 38.16
C SER A 447 29.04 5.41 39.26
N GLU A 448 29.83 5.57 40.33
CA GLU A 448 29.82 4.64 41.46
C GLU A 448 28.41 4.43 42.03
N GLY A 449 27.60 5.49 42.08
CA GLY A 449 26.21 5.39 42.52
C GLY A 449 25.30 4.57 41.59
N GLU A 450 25.47 4.69 40.27
CA GLU A 450 24.76 3.87 39.28
C GLU A 450 25.18 2.40 39.36
N LYS A 451 26.48 2.14 39.56
CA LYS A 451 27.01 0.78 39.74
C LYS A 451 26.39 0.10 40.94
N THR A 452 26.39 0.76 42.11
CA THR A 452 25.78 0.24 43.33
C THR A 452 24.27 0.03 43.16
N ALA A 453 23.56 0.95 42.49
CA ALA A 453 22.13 0.84 42.23
C ALA A 453 21.77 -0.39 41.40
N ILE A 454 22.43 -0.55 40.25
CA ILE A 454 22.23 -1.67 39.33
C ILE A 454 22.62 -2.97 40.04
N ALA A 455 23.73 -2.99 40.76
CA ALA A 455 24.18 -4.16 41.48
C ALA A 455 23.20 -4.63 42.55
N LEU A 456 22.67 -3.69 43.33
CA LEU A 456 21.68 -4.00 44.34
C LEU A 456 20.37 -4.50 43.72
N CYS A 457 19.88 -3.86 42.66
CA CYS A 457 18.65 -4.28 41.97
C CYS A 457 18.82 -5.66 41.31
N TYR A 458 19.99 -5.92 40.73
CA TYR A 458 20.36 -7.21 40.17
C TYR A 458 20.41 -8.28 41.26
N PHE A 459 21.11 -8.03 42.37
CA PHE A 459 21.16 -8.93 43.52
C PHE A 459 19.77 -9.26 44.06
N LEU A 460 18.92 -8.25 44.29
CA LEU A 460 17.57 -8.48 44.77
C LEU A 460 16.74 -9.36 43.82
N SER A 461 16.95 -9.20 42.50
CA SER A 461 16.26 -10.01 41.49
C SER A 461 16.76 -11.47 41.44
N THR A 462 18.02 -11.74 41.82
CA THR A 462 18.51 -13.13 41.91
C THR A 462 17.93 -13.88 43.11
N LEU A 463 17.47 -13.19 44.15
CA LEU A 463 16.88 -13.82 45.35
C LEU A 463 15.52 -14.49 45.09
N GLU A 464 14.82 -14.09 44.02
CA GLU A 464 13.54 -14.66 43.60
C GLU A 464 13.68 -15.57 42.37
N ALA A 465 14.91 -15.75 41.87
CA ALA A 465 15.18 -16.64 40.75
C ALA A 465 15.16 -18.12 41.20
N GLU A 466 14.86 -19.02 40.27
CA GLU A 466 14.92 -20.49 40.47
C GLU A 466 13.98 -21.03 41.56
N ASP A 467 12.73 -20.52 41.63
CA ASP A 467 11.72 -20.89 42.64
C ASP A 467 12.13 -20.65 44.10
N ARG A 468 13.17 -19.84 44.33
CA ARG A 468 13.53 -19.38 45.67
C ARG A 468 12.46 -18.43 46.21
N ARG A 469 12.11 -18.64 47.48
CA ARG A 469 11.22 -17.72 48.21
C ARG A 469 12.08 -16.97 49.20
N VAL A 470 12.03 -15.64 49.18
CA VAL A 470 12.81 -14.76 50.08
C VAL A 470 12.71 -15.19 51.54
N LYS A 471 11.52 -15.64 51.97
CA LYS A 471 11.26 -16.15 53.33
C LYS A 471 12.08 -17.37 53.78
N ASP A 472 12.67 -18.09 52.84
CA ASP A 472 13.50 -19.26 53.12
C ASP A 472 15.01 -18.90 53.13
N LEU A 473 15.38 -17.65 52.81
CA LEU A 473 16.75 -17.19 52.60
C LEU A 473 17.34 -16.42 53.78
N ILE A 474 18.63 -16.63 54.02
CA ILE A 474 19.49 -15.83 54.90
C ILE A 474 20.26 -14.87 53.99
N VAL A 475 20.01 -13.57 54.13
CA VAL A 475 20.60 -12.55 53.25
C VAL A 475 21.61 -11.71 54.04
N VAL A 476 22.82 -11.60 53.51
CA VAL A 476 23.88 -10.75 54.05
C VAL A 476 24.12 -9.61 53.09
N ILE A 477 23.98 -8.38 53.56
CA ILE A 477 24.26 -7.16 52.81
C ILE A 477 25.49 -6.51 53.43
N ASP A 478 26.61 -6.54 52.71
CA ASP A 478 27.86 -5.92 53.11
C ASP A 478 27.99 -4.54 52.47
N ASP A 479 27.86 -3.52 53.31
CA ASP A 479 27.93 -2.10 53.00
C ASP A 479 27.16 -1.70 51.73
N PRO A 480 25.83 -1.62 51.78
CA PRO A 480 24.99 -1.42 50.60
C PRO A 480 25.19 -0.07 49.88
N VAL A 481 26.05 0.78 50.40
CA VAL A 481 26.07 2.22 50.20
C VAL A 481 27.50 2.77 50.23
N SER A 482 28.24 2.57 49.15
CA SER A 482 29.55 3.19 48.94
C SER A 482 29.39 4.51 48.19
N SER A 483 29.94 5.61 48.73
CA SER A 483 30.09 6.89 48.00
C SER A 483 28.79 7.47 47.40
N LEU A 484 27.64 7.21 48.03
CA LEU A 484 26.32 7.70 47.59
C LEU A 484 25.97 9.04 48.22
N ASP A 485 25.20 9.86 47.48
CA ASP A 485 24.52 11.00 48.07
C ASP A 485 23.42 10.55 49.05
N THR A 486 23.02 11.45 49.96
CA THR A 486 22.04 11.15 51.02
C THR A 486 20.68 10.67 50.49
N LYS A 487 20.26 11.09 49.30
CA LYS A 487 18.98 10.67 48.70
C LYS A 487 19.07 9.25 48.16
N ALA A 488 20.12 8.92 47.40
CA ALA A 488 20.37 7.58 46.89
C ALA A 488 20.55 6.57 48.05
N MET A 489 21.28 6.96 49.09
CA MET A 489 21.45 6.21 50.34
C MET A 489 20.11 5.85 51.01
N ASN A 490 19.22 6.84 51.20
CA ASN A 490 17.91 6.62 51.79
C ASN A 490 17.07 5.63 50.97
N TYR A 491 17.11 5.77 49.65
CA TYR A 491 16.38 4.87 48.76
C TYR A 491 16.94 3.45 48.84
N ALA A 492 18.26 3.26 48.80
CA ALA A 492 18.90 1.95 48.92
C ALA A 492 18.49 1.23 50.21
N CYS A 493 18.57 1.92 51.35
CA CYS A 493 18.18 1.38 52.64
C CYS A 493 16.68 1.03 52.68
N GLY A 494 15.82 1.89 52.10
CA GLY A 494 14.39 1.64 51.97
C GLY A 494 14.06 0.43 51.11
N LEU A 495 14.75 0.28 49.97
CA LEU A 495 14.57 -0.84 49.05
C LEU A 495 14.93 -2.17 49.73
N ILE A 496 16.10 -2.24 50.37
CA ILE A 496 16.57 -3.42 51.12
C ILE A 496 15.55 -3.79 52.21
N ARG A 497 15.12 -2.81 53.01
CA ARG A 497 14.15 -3.04 54.09
C ARG A 497 12.82 -3.59 53.58
N ASN A 498 12.31 -3.06 52.48
CA ASN A 498 11.02 -3.48 51.94
C ASN A 498 11.10 -4.87 51.33
N TRP A 499 12.10 -5.10 50.47
CA TRP A 499 12.27 -6.36 49.75
C TRP A 499 12.66 -7.54 50.65
N LEU A 500 13.49 -7.28 51.66
CA LEU A 500 14.03 -8.33 52.54
C LEU A 500 13.34 -8.36 53.90
N SER A 501 12.18 -7.70 54.02
CA SER A 501 11.39 -7.68 55.26
C SER A 501 10.95 -9.08 55.71
N ASP A 502 10.64 -9.95 54.75
CA ASP A 502 10.17 -11.32 54.98
C ASP A 502 11.31 -12.36 54.97
N ALA A 503 12.57 -11.96 54.76
CA ALA A 503 13.68 -12.91 54.72
C ALA A 503 13.82 -13.70 56.03
N ARG A 504 14.27 -14.96 55.95
CA ARG A 504 14.47 -15.81 57.14
C ARG A 504 15.39 -15.15 58.16
N GLN A 505 16.45 -14.52 57.67
CA GLN A 505 17.36 -13.71 58.46
C GLN A 505 18.03 -12.67 57.55
N LEU A 506 18.05 -11.42 57.97
CA LEU A 506 18.76 -10.33 57.29
C LEU A 506 19.92 -9.86 58.18
N ILE A 507 21.14 -9.88 57.62
CA ILE A 507 22.35 -9.34 58.23
C ILE A 507 22.80 -8.16 57.40
N VAL A 508 22.87 -6.97 58.00
CA VAL A 508 23.37 -5.76 57.33
C VAL A 508 24.65 -5.33 58.05
N LEU A 509 25.74 -5.26 57.30
CA LEU A 509 27.01 -4.70 57.73
C LEU A 509 27.15 -3.32 57.08
N THR A 510 27.54 -2.31 57.85
CA THR A 510 27.83 -0.99 57.28
C THR A 510 28.79 -0.24 58.20
N HIS A 511 29.64 0.57 57.58
CA HIS A 511 30.47 1.55 58.28
C HIS A 511 29.82 2.95 58.30
N ASN A 512 28.71 3.13 57.57
CA ASN A 512 28.03 4.40 57.44
C ASN A 512 26.95 4.59 58.53
N GLN A 513 27.11 5.61 59.38
CA GLN A 513 26.18 5.88 60.48
C GLN A 513 24.75 6.22 60.00
N HIS A 514 24.62 6.91 58.88
CA HIS A 514 23.31 7.27 58.33
C HIS A 514 22.56 6.02 57.85
N CYS A 515 23.25 5.13 57.13
CA CYS A 515 22.75 3.80 56.77
C CYS A 515 22.33 3.00 58.01
N MET A 516 23.22 2.91 59.01
CA MET A 516 22.92 2.22 60.28
C MET A 516 21.65 2.79 60.91
N ASN A 517 21.46 4.11 60.93
CA ASN A 517 20.27 4.75 61.50
C ASN A 517 18.98 4.35 60.79
N GLU A 518 18.99 4.20 59.46
CA GLU A 518 17.82 3.80 58.67
C GLU A 518 17.33 2.37 59.00
N PHE A 519 18.25 1.46 59.33
CA PHE A 519 17.90 0.11 59.82
C PHE A 519 17.61 0.09 61.34
N LYS A 520 18.38 0.85 62.13
CA LYS A 520 18.26 0.91 63.59
C LYS A 520 16.90 1.41 64.05
N LYS A 521 16.33 2.44 63.40
CA LYS A 521 15.03 3.04 63.77
C LYS A 521 13.92 1.98 63.95
N PRO A 522 13.60 1.13 62.96
CA PRO A 522 12.63 0.05 63.14
C PRO A 522 13.15 -1.09 64.03
N TRP A 523 14.43 -1.47 63.91
CA TRP A 523 14.97 -2.65 64.60
C TRP A 523 15.17 -2.46 66.09
N LYS A 524 15.27 -1.21 66.58
CA LYS A 524 15.35 -0.89 68.01
C LYS A 524 14.15 -1.44 68.78
N ASN A 525 12.95 -1.37 68.20
CA ASN A 525 11.74 -1.93 68.81
C ASN A 525 11.72 -3.46 68.74
N TRP A 526 12.22 -4.03 67.65
CA TRP A 526 12.36 -5.49 67.49
C TRP A 526 13.38 -6.10 68.45
N ALA A 527 14.45 -5.37 68.77
CA ALA A 527 15.45 -5.79 69.76
C ALA A 527 14.91 -5.74 71.20
N LYS A 528 13.87 -4.95 71.47
CA LYS A 528 13.19 -4.86 72.78
C LYS A 528 12.01 -5.83 72.92
N ALA A 529 11.63 -6.54 71.85
CA ALA A 529 10.55 -7.52 71.89
C ALA A 529 10.92 -8.76 72.71
N ASP A 530 9.91 -9.51 73.18
CA ASP A 530 10.09 -10.80 73.83
C ASP A 530 9.35 -11.91 73.04
N PRO A 531 10.06 -12.86 72.41
CA PRO A 531 11.51 -12.94 72.27
C PRO A 531 12.06 -11.85 71.32
N ALA A 532 13.34 -11.48 71.51
CA ALA A 532 13.99 -10.47 70.69
C ALA A 532 14.05 -10.89 69.21
N LYS A 533 13.55 -10.02 68.33
CA LYS A 533 13.47 -10.27 66.87
C LYS A 533 14.63 -9.66 66.09
N ALA A 534 15.45 -8.83 66.72
CA ALA A 534 16.63 -8.21 66.11
C ALA A 534 17.78 -8.11 67.12
N SER A 535 19.01 -8.12 66.62
CA SER A 535 20.21 -7.88 67.41
C SER A 535 21.05 -6.78 66.78
N LEU A 536 21.35 -5.72 67.54
CA LEU A 536 22.20 -4.62 67.10
C LEU A 536 23.61 -4.84 67.65
N LYS A 537 24.57 -5.02 66.74
CA LYS A 537 25.96 -5.34 67.07
C LYS A 537 26.90 -4.24 66.59
N PHE A 538 28.10 -4.22 67.17
CA PHE A 538 29.18 -3.32 66.81
C PHE A 538 30.47 -4.13 66.69
N ILE A 539 31.25 -3.85 65.64
CA ILE A 539 32.59 -4.42 65.49
C ILE A 539 33.52 -3.50 66.25
N ASP A 540 33.84 -3.88 67.48
CA ASP A 540 34.80 -3.16 68.28
C ASP A 540 36.22 -3.58 67.91
N VAL A 541 37.10 -2.61 67.77
CA VAL A 541 38.50 -2.84 67.45
C VAL A 541 39.37 -2.22 68.52
N SER A 542 39.98 -3.07 69.33
CA SER A 542 40.77 -2.68 70.49
C SER A 542 42.12 -3.40 70.50
N ILE A 543 43.04 -2.93 71.34
CA ILE A 543 44.28 -3.62 71.67
C ILE A 543 44.16 -4.02 73.16
N PRO A 544 43.59 -5.20 73.47
CA PRO A 544 43.40 -5.62 74.84
C PRO A 544 44.73 -5.63 75.60
N ALA A 545 44.73 -5.25 76.88
CA ALA A 545 45.93 -5.23 77.72
C ALA A 545 46.72 -6.54 77.73
N SER A 546 46.08 -7.67 77.42
CA SER A 546 46.70 -9.01 77.32
C SER A 546 47.48 -9.27 76.02
N THR A 547 47.37 -8.41 75.00
CA THR A 547 47.95 -8.63 73.66
C THR A 547 48.56 -7.36 73.08
N LYS A 548 49.67 -7.48 72.34
CA LYS A 548 50.26 -6.34 71.58
C LYS A 548 49.68 -6.18 70.18
N THR A 549 48.67 -6.97 69.83
CA THR A 549 48.09 -7.02 68.49
C THR A 549 46.68 -6.47 68.53
N ARG A 550 46.30 -5.72 67.50
CA ARG A 550 44.93 -5.28 67.27
C ARG A 550 44.01 -6.49 67.13
N THR A 551 42.91 -6.51 67.87
CA THR A 551 41.88 -7.55 67.78
C THR A 551 40.53 -6.92 67.49
N SER A 552 39.72 -7.57 66.67
CA SER A 552 38.34 -7.18 66.40
C SER A 552 37.38 -8.15 67.08
N SER A 553 36.35 -7.62 67.72
CA SER A 553 35.31 -8.42 68.38
C SER A 553 33.92 -7.89 68.07
N ILE A 554 32.93 -8.78 67.99
CA ILE A 554 31.53 -8.40 67.80
C ILE A 554 30.89 -8.25 69.17
N VAL A 555 30.64 -7.00 69.56
CA VAL A 555 30.00 -6.63 70.82
C VAL A 555 28.58 -6.11 70.59
N ASP A 556 27.82 -5.88 71.66
CA ASP A 556 26.52 -5.21 71.53
C ASP A 556 26.71 -3.74 71.15
N LEU A 557 25.81 -3.21 70.30
CA LEU A 557 25.89 -1.81 69.88
C LEU A 557 25.89 -0.89 71.11
N PRO A 558 26.88 0.02 71.27
CA PRO A 558 26.98 0.89 72.44
C PRO A 558 25.66 1.61 72.73
N LYS A 559 25.33 1.74 74.02
CA LYS A 559 24.04 2.27 74.48
C LYS A 559 23.69 3.60 73.81
N HIS A 560 24.64 4.52 73.73
CA HIS A 560 24.41 5.86 73.16
C HIS A 560 24.22 5.83 71.64
N LEU A 561 24.94 4.98 70.91
CA LEU A 561 24.70 4.76 69.48
C LEU A 561 23.38 4.03 69.21
N ARG A 562 22.93 3.20 70.15
CA ARG A 562 21.65 2.49 70.09
C ARG A 562 20.46 3.40 70.36
N GLU A 563 20.57 4.28 71.35
CA GLU A 563 19.47 5.11 71.84
C GLU A 563 19.33 6.43 71.08
N TYR A 564 20.44 7.03 70.62
CA TYR A 564 20.47 8.32 69.91
C TYR A 564 20.85 8.17 68.43
N GLU A 565 20.41 9.09 67.57
CA GLU A 565 20.75 9.09 66.14
C GLU A 565 22.12 9.70 65.84
N SER A 566 22.49 10.74 66.59
CA SER A 566 23.81 11.38 66.52
C SER A 566 24.84 10.63 67.37
N GLU A 567 26.09 10.61 66.91
CA GLU A 567 27.21 10.08 67.68
C GLU A 567 27.63 10.99 68.84
N TYR A 568 27.07 12.21 68.95
CA TYR A 568 27.50 13.19 69.96
C TYR A 568 27.54 12.63 71.39
N HIS A 569 26.49 11.93 71.81
CA HIS A 569 26.42 11.32 73.15
C HIS A 569 27.44 10.19 73.33
N TYR A 570 27.71 9.43 72.27
CA TYR A 570 28.71 8.36 72.29
C TYR A 570 30.13 8.92 72.37
N LEU A 571 30.44 9.94 71.56
CA LEU A 571 31.73 10.62 71.61
C LEU A 571 31.95 11.28 72.97
N PHE A 572 30.92 11.92 73.53
CA PHE A 572 31.02 12.52 74.85
C PHE A 572 31.16 11.47 75.98
N GLU A 573 30.54 10.30 75.86
CA GLU A 573 30.80 9.17 76.76
C GLU A 573 32.28 8.75 76.71
N LYS A 574 32.93 8.77 75.54
CA LYS A 574 34.38 8.53 75.43
C LYS A 574 35.24 9.62 76.06
N VAL A 575 34.86 10.90 75.92
CA VAL A 575 35.49 12.03 76.63
C VAL A 575 35.43 11.82 78.16
N MET A 576 34.28 11.39 78.68
CA MET A 576 34.10 11.10 80.10
C MET A 576 34.86 9.85 80.57
N ALA A 577 34.84 8.77 79.79
CA ALA A 577 35.57 7.55 80.09
C ALA A 577 37.09 7.82 80.11
N PHE A 578 37.57 8.68 79.22
CA PHE A 578 38.97 9.12 79.19
C PHE A 578 39.33 10.01 80.39
N GLU A 579 38.44 10.93 80.80
CA GLU A 579 38.57 11.70 82.06
C GLU A 579 38.66 10.77 83.28
N ALA A 580 37.77 9.77 83.35
CA ALA A 580 37.69 8.82 84.46
C ALA A 580 38.85 7.82 84.52
N ALA A 581 39.42 7.43 83.36
CA ALA A 581 40.58 6.54 83.30
C ALA A 581 41.83 7.17 83.95
N GLY A 582 41.88 8.51 84.05
CA GLY A 582 43.00 9.23 84.63
C GLY A 582 44.33 8.80 83.99
N GLY A 583 45.34 8.51 84.81
CA GLY A 583 46.65 8.01 84.36
C GLY A 583 46.66 6.57 83.79
N GLY A 584 45.56 5.83 83.91
CA GLY A 584 45.46 4.43 83.49
C GLY A 584 45.45 4.20 81.98
N HIS A 585 45.51 2.93 81.57
CA HIS A 585 45.36 2.53 80.18
C HIS A 585 43.92 2.80 79.70
N PHE A 586 43.79 3.36 78.50
CA PHE A 586 42.51 3.58 77.84
C PHE A 586 42.61 3.10 76.40
N ASP A 587 41.75 2.15 76.02
CA ASP A 587 41.85 1.41 74.75
C ASP A 587 41.77 2.31 73.51
N TYR A 588 41.13 3.48 73.62
CA TYR A 588 40.93 4.42 72.51
C TYR A 588 41.78 5.69 72.64
N ALA A 589 42.86 5.69 73.44
CA ALA A 589 43.66 6.89 73.70
C ALA A 589 44.13 7.60 72.41
N PHE A 590 44.54 6.83 71.39
CA PHE A 590 44.98 7.37 70.10
C PHE A 590 43.85 7.96 69.24
N MET A 591 42.58 7.61 69.51
CA MET A 591 41.44 8.15 68.78
C MET A 591 40.90 9.44 69.42
N MET A 592 41.36 9.79 70.62
CA MET A 592 40.83 10.92 71.38
C MET A 592 40.94 12.27 70.67
N PRO A 593 42.02 12.62 69.94
CA PRO A 593 42.06 13.89 69.19
C PRO A 593 40.86 14.06 68.24
N ASN A 594 40.51 13.01 67.49
CA ASN A 594 39.36 13.01 66.58
C ASN A 594 38.02 13.05 67.32
N VAL A 595 37.90 12.33 68.44
CA VAL A 595 36.71 12.37 69.31
C VAL A 595 36.49 13.79 69.86
N LEU A 596 37.53 14.37 70.45
CA LEU A 596 37.52 15.71 71.04
C LEU A 596 37.13 16.77 70.02
N ARG A 597 37.71 16.70 68.81
CA ARG A 597 37.37 17.61 67.71
C ARG A 597 35.89 17.57 67.38
N ARG A 598 35.30 16.39 67.16
CA ARG A 598 33.89 16.28 66.76
C ARG A 598 32.96 16.77 67.87
N VAL A 599 33.26 16.47 69.13
CA VAL A 599 32.50 17.01 70.28
C VAL A 599 32.59 18.53 70.32
N LEU A 600 33.80 19.08 70.13
CA LEU A 600 34.05 20.52 70.10
C LEU A 600 33.29 21.19 68.94
N GLU A 601 33.41 20.67 67.72
CA GLU A 601 32.75 21.22 66.53
C GLU A 601 31.22 21.25 66.68
N ILE A 602 30.62 20.17 67.18
CA ILE A 602 29.19 20.09 67.45
C ILE A 602 28.80 21.12 68.51
N PHE A 603 29.54 21.21 69.62
CA PHE A 603 29.27 22.19 70.67
C PHE A 603 29.38 23.63 70.15
N LEU A 604 30.44 23.95 69.40
CA LEU A 604 30.66 25.25 68.80
C LEU A 604 29.60 25.60 67.75
N ALA A 605 29.08 24.63 67.00
CA ALA A 605 28.00 24.87 66.02
C ALA A 605 26.73 25.43 66.69
N PHE A 606 26.42 24.98 67.91
CA PHE A 606 25.28 25.51 68.68
C PHE A 606 25.60 26.81 69.42
N LYS A 607 26.82 26.98 69.97
CA LYS A 607 27.20 28.16 70.77
C LYS A 607 27.70 29.36 69.95
N VAL A 608 28.14 29.10 68.73
CA VAL A 608 28.65 30.11 67.79
C VAL A 608 28.13 29.80 66.38
N PRO A 609 26.82 30.02 66.09
CA PRO A 609 26.21 29.70 64.80
C PRO A 609 26.58 30.74 63.72
N ARG A 610 27.87 30.90 63.45
CA ARG A 610 28.44 31.76 62.40
C ARG A 610 29.43 30.98 61.55
N ASN A 611 29.63 31.40 60.31
CA ASN A 611 30.70 30.89 59.46
C ASN A 611 32.07 31.27 60.04
N GLY A 612 33.01 30.34 60.02
CA GLY A 612 34.35 30.49 60.58
C GLY A 612 34.95 29.13 60.95
N ASN A 613 36.28 29.06 61.00
CA ASN A 613 36.99 27.85 61.45
C ASN A 613 36.88 27.68 62.98
N ILE A 614 37.46 26.59 63.53
CA ILE A 614 37.44 26.33 64.98
C ILE A 614 38.09 27.50 65.74
N SER A 615 39.24 28.00 65.29
CA SER A 615 39.95 29.16 65.85
C SER A 615 39.06 30.40 66.00
N ASP A 616 38.36 30.78 64.92
CA ASP A 616 37.48 31.95 64.90
C ASP A 616 36.36 31.81 65.94
N LYS A 617 35.81 30.60 66.07
CA LYS A 617 34.73 30.31 67.01
C LYS A 617 35.23 30.30 68.46
N LEU A 618 36.38 29.72 68.73
CA LEU A 618 37.02 29.74 70.06
C LEU A 618 37.37 31.16 70.48
N LYS A 619 37.97 31.97 69.60
CA LYS A 619 38.28 33.38 69.87
C LYS A 619 37.03 34.16 70.29
N ALA A 620 35.91 33.99 69.58
CA ALA A 620 34.65 34.64 69.94
C ALA A 620 33.99 34.13 71.23
N LEU A 621 34.37 32.96 71.74
CA LEU A 621 33.98 32.52 73.08
C LEU A 621 34.88 33.14 74.14
N CYS A 622 36.21 33.18 73.93
CA CYS A 622 37.14 33.85 74.81
C CYS A 622 36.84 35.35 74.96
N ASP A 623 36.34 36.00 73.91
CA ASP A 623 35.93 37.40 73.96
C ASP A 623 34.58 37.61 74.69
N ARG A 624 33.77 36.54 74.86
CA ARG A 624 32.43 36.60 75.48
C ARG A 624 32.39 36.14 76.94
N TYR A 625 33.26 35.24 77.34
CA TYR A 625 33.22 34.59 78.65
C TYR A 625 34.55 34.79 79.38
N ASP A 626 34.49 35.48 80.52
CA ASP A 626 35.61 35.60 81.44
C ASP A 626 35.86 34.25 82.12
N GLY A 627 37.11 33.79 82.14
CA GLY A 627 37.51 32.51 82.77
C GLY A 627 37.89 31.39 81.79
N LEU A 628 37.88 31.64 80.48
CA LEU A 628 38.46 30.73 79.49
C LEU A 628 39.97 30.94 79.35
N ASP A 629 40.74 29.85 79.43
CA ASP A 629 42.19 29.86 79.21
C ASP A 629 42.49 29.75 77.71
N ARG A 630 42.90 30.87 77.11
CA ARG A 630 43.21 30.94 75.67
C ARG A 630 44.33 29.98 75.26
N ASP A 631 45.34 29.77 76.09
CA ASP A 631 46.49 28.94 75.74
C ASP A 631 46.10 27.46 75.73
N ARG A 632 45.30 27.03 76.72
CA ARG A 632 44.74 25.66 76.75
C ARG A 632 43.78 25.40 75.60
N LEU A 633 42.99 26.38 75.17
CA LEU A 633 42.09 26.24 74.02
C LEU A 633 42.83 26.20 72.68
N ASN A 634 43.91 26.97 72.53
CA ASN A 634 44.79 26.87 71.35
C ASN A 634 45.47 25.50 71.29
N ALA A 635 45.86 24.93 72.43
CA ALA A 635 46.41 23.57 72.49
C ALA A 635 45.37 22.51 72.09
N LEU A 636 44.13 22.63 72.59
CA LEU A 636 43.00 21.78 72.16
C LEU A 636 42.73 21.89 70.66
N GLU A 637 42.72 23.11 70.09
CA GLU A 637 42.56 23.32 68.65
C GLU A 637 43.69 22.65 67.86
N ARG A 638 44.94 22.90 68.25
CA ARG A 638 46.11 22.29 67.60
C ARG A 638 46.01 20.78 67.60
N LEU A 639 45.66 20.17 68.74
CA LEU A 639 45.47 18.73 68.85
C LEU A 639 44.34 18.23 67.93
N ALA A 640 43.22 18.94 67.89
CA ALA A 640 42.10 18.62 67.00
C ALA A 640 42.47 18.72 65.51
N GLN A 641 43.40 19.60 65.15
CA GLN A 641 43.83 19.82 63.78
C GLN A 641 44.83 18.76 63.27
N VAL A 642 45.78 18.34 64.12
CA VAL A 642 46.91 17.44 63.76
C VAL A 642 46.46 16.10 63.20
N GLU A 643 45.42 15.47 63.77
CA GLU A 643 44.96 14.14 63.35
C GLU A 643 43.92 14.17 62.20
N SER A 644 43.60 15.37 61.69
CA SER A 644 42.58 15.55 60.64
C SER A 644 43.14 16.06 59.31
N HIS A 645 44.38 16.54 59.29
CA HIS A 645 45.08 16.99 58.09
C HIS A 645 46.47 16.36 58.09
N SER A 646 46.64 15.24 57.37
CA SER A 646 47.95 14.73 57.04
C SER A 646 48.55 15.63 55.95
N ASP A 647 49.24 16.69 56.37
CA ASP A 647 49.79 17.68 55.44
C ASP A 647 51.09 17.21 54.77
N SER A 648 51.70 16.12 55.24
CA SER A 648 52.90 15.52 54.62
C SER A 648 52.91 13.98 54.60
N LEU A 649 53.74 13.41 53.73
CA LEU A 649 53.96 11.96 53.65
C LEU A 649 54.66 11.41 54.92
N ASP A 650 55.43 12.26 55.62
CA ASP A 650 56.07 11.89 56.89
C ASP A 650 55.03 11.76 58.03
N ASP A 651 53.96 12.56 58.03
CA ASP A 651 52.84 12.45 58.98
C ASP A 651 52.03 11.14 58.80
N LEU A 652 52.12 10.51 57.62
CA LEU A 652 51.45 9.23 57.31
C LEU A 652 52.30 8.00 57.68
N ILE A 653 53.61 8.17 57.89
CA ILE A 653 54.57 7.07 58.06
C ILE A 653 55.19 7.07 59.47
N ALA A 654 55.27 8.23 60.14
CA ALA A 654 55.75 8.33 61.52
C ALA A 654 54.62 8.06 62.55
N GLN A 655 54.97 7.52 63.72
CA GLN A 655 54.05 7.52 64.86
C GLN A 655 53.81 8.98 65.27
N SER A 656 52.53 9.34 65.44
CA SER A 656 52.12 10.66 65.93
C SER A 656 52.99 11.05 67.13
N SER A 657 53.61 12.24 67.08
CA SER A 657 54.43 12.77 68.18
C SER A 657 53.61 13.11 69.43
N LEU A 658 52.29 12.94 69.35
CA LEU A 658 51.32 13.22 70.38
C LEU A 658 51.45 12.26 71.56
N THR A 659 51.54 12.84 72.75
CA THR A 659 51.52 12.08 74.00
C THR A 659 50.09 11.86 74.48
N VAL A 660 49.88 10.77 75.22
CA VAL A 660 48.61 10.54 75.94
C VAL A 660 48.31 11.68 76.91
N GLU A 661 49.34 12.35 77.42
CA GLU A 661 49.24 13.52 78.31
C GLU A 661 48.65 14.73 77.59
N GLU A 662 49.13 15.08 76.39
CA GLU A 662 48.55 16.17 75.58
C GLU A 662 47.07 15.92 75.24
N SER A 663 46.70 14.67 74.96
CA SER A 663 45.29 14.30 74.74
C SER A 663 44.45 14.48 76.01
N ARG A 664 45.01 14.18 77.19
CA ARG A 664 44.32 14.38 78.48
C ARG A 664 44.14 15.85 78.81
N ASP A 665 45.16 16.67 78.58
CA ASP A 665 45.10 18.11 78.82
C ASP A 665 44.07 18.78 77.90
N ALA A 666 44.01 18.38 76.64
CA ALA A 666 42.99 18.82 75.70
C ALA A 666 41.57 18.36 76.10
N ASN A 667 41.43 17.12 76.59
CA ASN A 667 40.16 16.62 77.13
C ASN A 667 39.67 17.48 78.31
N SER A 668 40.57 17.81 79.24
CA SER A 668 40.25 18.71 80.35
C SER A 668 39.92 20.12 79.86
N ALA A 669 40.65 20.66 78.88
CA ALA A 669 40.36 21.96 78.29
C ALA A 669 38.97 22.02 77.61
N LEU A 670 38.55 20.94 76.95
CA LEU A 670 37.21 20.83 76.37
C LEU A 670 36.12 20.80 77.44
N ILE A 671 36.31 20.05 78.53
CA ILE A 671 35.36 20.00 79.64
C ILE A 671 35.27 21.36 80.34
N ASP A 672 36.39 22.03 80.58
CA ASP A 672 36.43 23.37 81.16
C ASP A 672 35.75 24.41 80.25
N LEU A 673 35.97 24.34 78.94
CA LEU A 673 35.26 25.16 77.95
C LEU A 673 33.75 24.97 78.05
N MET A 674 33.29 23.72 78.04
CA MET A 674 31.86 23.40 78.12
C MET A 674 31.27 23.85 79.45
N LYS A 675 32.01 23.75 80.55
CA LYS A 675 31.59 24.18 81.88
C LYS A 675 31.39 25.70 81.95
N VAL A 676 32.36 26.48 81.46
CA VAL A 676 32.30 27.95 81.50
C VAL A 676 31.23 28.50 80.55
N VAL A 677 31.10 27.91 79.36
CA VAL A 677 30.18 28.40 78.32
C VAL A 677 28.74 27.92 78.53
N ASP A 678 28.53 26.69 79.03
CA ASP A 678 27.20 26.14 79.32
C ASP A 678 27.25 24.98 80.33
N GLU A 679 27.31 25.34 81.62
CA GLU A 679 27.32 24.37 82.73
C GLU A 679 26.08 23.47 82.77
N THR A 680 24.91 23.97 82.35
CA THR A 680 23.67 23.18 82.36
C THR A 680 23.75 22.05 81.34
N HIS A 681 24.20 22.37 80.12
CA HIS A 681 24.43 21.38 79.06
C HIS A 681 25.47 20.34 79.48
N LEU A 682 26.59 20.76 80.08
CA LEU A 682 27.59 19.83 80.59
C LEU A 682 27.03 18.91 81.68
N THR A 683 26.23 19.46 82.61
CA THR A 683 25.61 18.68 83.70
C THR A 683 24.65 17.62 83.17
N ASP A 684 23.80 17.99 82.19
CA ASP A 684 22.89 17.06 81.55
C ASP A 684 23.65 15.98 80.77
N LEU A 685 24.68 16.35 80.00
CA LEU A 685 25.52 15.37 79.32
C LEU A 685 26.20 14.41 80.31
N ARG A 686 26.74 14.91 81.42
CA ARG A 686 27.31 14.05 82.49
C ARG A 686 26.28 13.09 83.09
N LYS A 687 25.01 13.48 83.13
CA LYS A 687 23.90 12.62 83.60
C LYS A 687 23.55 11.52 82.60
N TYR A 688 23.48 11.84 81.30
CA TYR A 688 23.04 10.90 80.26
C TYR A 688 24.17 10.08 79.61
N CYS A 689 25.41 10.56 79.66
CA CYS A 689 26.59 9.95 79.04
C CYS A 689 27.50 9.20 80.04
N LYS A 690 26.94 8.70 81.15
CA LYS A 690 27.71 7.87 82.09
C LYS A 690 28.20 6.59 81.37
N PRO A 691 29.49 6.21 81.54
CA PRO A 691 30.06 4.99 80.96
C PRO A 691 29.28 3.73 81.37
#